data_AF-A0A3A4JZU9-F1
#
_entry.id   AF-A0A3A4JZU9-F1
#
_cell.length_a   1.000
_cell.length_b   1.000
_cell.length_c   1.000
_cell.angle_alpha   90.00
_cell.angle_beta   90.00
_cell.angle_gamma   90.00
#
_symmetry.space_group_name_H-M   'P 1'
#
loop_
_entity.id
_entity.type
_entity.pdbx_description
1 polymer ?
#
loop_
_entity_poly.entity_id
_entity_poly.type
_entity_poly.pdbx_seq_one_letter_code
_entity_poly.pdbx_strand_id
1 'polypeptide(L)'
;NIGHTQAAAGVAGVIKMVMAMRHGVLPPTLHADEPTPHVDWSSGGLRLLTESTPWGEDGRTRRAAVSSFGISGTNAHVILEQAPALEGADSQPNVVPVNAVNTLVPLLISAKNKEGLEEQAQRLRSFLSDQPELDLGVVAYALANERAVFEYRAVVLGADRSDLLAGLETVAAGGDSANVVRGQARGGKVAFVFPGQGAQWAGMGAALLDFSPVFAEQVRACAAALAGYVDWSLEDALRQVPGAADLDRVDVVQPLSFAVMVSLAALWRSYGVEPSMVVGHSQGEIAAAYVAGALSLEDAARVVALRSKALLEVSGRGGMVAVSLPVEQLADRIRRWGEAISIAALNGPGSVVVSGEVTALGELLESLEADGVHTREIPVDYASHSAQMETIRDTVIESLAPIRPRLSVVPFYSTVTGGLFDTNGLTAEYWYRSLRQTVLFQDATAVVLGQGCRALIEVSSHPVLKTAVQATIEVGADGDAAAVLGSLRRDDGGLHRFATSLAEAFTCGVGVDWGRWFGPVRPGRVELPGYAFQHRRFWLGSRSSAGDAASVGLSRVDHPFVGAGVALGDGRGWLFTGRLSLQVHGWLADHAVLGTVLFPGTGFLEWAFAAGGRVGAEVVEDLTVQAPLVLAEHGAVQMQLCLGEADAHGRRPFDIYSRPESSGGTETGPWTHHATGVLSTNEVGGRGSSESLAQELFVGSAWPPAGAVSADIDALYERLAGIGVVYGPAFQGLRAAWRRGEEVFAEVEIDQEHAEESRRFGLHPALFDSAFHVALDVLGAGDEPGRTPLLFSWSRVTLHVPGATRLRVRVVGVGADGYRLTGWDDSGELVVTVETLIARPVDTAALAIARGNHEDLYRLGWEQLDPQQIGGQQIRAGSEGNALRVAVIEQTDHIASSTNFTTNLTGDLASDLAADCYADVGELVDAVAGGLPVPDVVVVPFTGAFADGDADLADGGLVSVVKANTYGLLGL
;
A
#
# COMPACT_ATOMS: atom_id res chain seq x y z
N ASN A 1 -14.34 -23.88 -5.36
CA ASN A 1 -13.12 -23.29 -5.96
C ASN A 1 -12.51 -22.22 -5.07
N ILE A 2 -13.24 -21.20 -4.62
CA ILE A 2 -12.71 -20.13 -3.76
C ILE A 2 -13.38 -20.06 -2.37
N GLY A 3 -14.07 -21.13 -1.97
CA GLY A 3 -14.94 -21.14 -0.78
C GLY A 3 -16.20 -20.27 -0.92
N HIS A 4 -16.96 -20.14 0.16
CA HIS A 4 -18.14 -19.27 0.24
C HIS A 4 -17.72 -17.88 0.71
N THR A 5 -17.59 -16.92 -0.20
CA THR A 5 -17.13 -15.53 0.08
C THR A 5 -18.22 -14.64 0.71
N GLN A 6 -19.10 -15.25 1.51
CA GLN A 6 -20.26 -14.65 2.17
C GLN A 6 -21.01 -13.64 1.28
N ALA A 7 -21.03 -12.36 1.66
CA ALA A 7 -21.72 -11.30 0.93
C ALA A 7 -21.25 -11.14 -0.52
N ALA A 8 -20.01 -11.53 -0.85
CA ALA A 8 -19.46 -11.43 -2.19
C ALA A 8 -19.77 -12.66 -3.07
N ALA A 9 -20.40 -13.72 -2.53
CA ALA A 9 -20.60 -14.99 -3.24
C ALA A 9 -21.37 -14.83 -4.57
N GLY A 10 -22.42 -13.99 -4.59
CA GLY A 10 -23.17 -13.72 -5.81
C GLY A 10 -22.33 -13.09 -6.92
N VAL A 11 -21.55 -12.05 -6.60
CA VAL A 11 -20.67 -11.38 -7.58
C VAL A 11 -19.54 -12.30 -8.04
N ALA A 12 -18.98 -13.13 -7.14
CA ALA A 12 -18.01 -14.15 -7.53
C ALA A 12 -18.60 -15.16 -8.53
N GLY A 13 -19.87 -15.55 -8.36
CA GLY A 13 -20.61 -16.35 -9.32
C GLY A 13 -20.78 -15.66 -10.67
N VAL A 14 -21.09 -14.36 -10.69
CA VAL A 14 -21.16 -13.56 -11.91
C VAL A 14 -19.81 -13.53 -12.63
N ILE A 15 -18.72 -13.23 -11.91
CA ILE A 15 -17.36 -13.21 -12.48
C ILE A 15 -17.00 -14.58 -13.08
N LYS A 16 -17.26 -15.67 -12.36
CA LYS A 16 -17.04 -17.05 -12.86
C LYS A 16 -17.72 -17.25 -14.21
N MET A 17 -19.00 -16.89 -14.32
CA MET A 17 -19.77 -17.14 -15.53
C MET A 17 -19.41 -16.19 -16.67
N VAL A 18 -19.09 -14.93 -16.40
CA VAL A 18 -18.60 -13.98 -17.42
C VAL A 18 -17.27 -14.46 -18.00
N MET A 19 -16.33 -14.90 -17.16
CA MET A 19 -15.06 -15.47 -17.63
C MET A 19 -15.27 -16.76 -18.42
N ALA A 20 -16.18 -17.64 -17.97
CA ALA A 20 -16.52 -18.86 -18.70
C ALA A 20 -17.09 -18.57 -20.09
N MET A 21 -17.94 -17.54 -20.24
CA MET A 21 -18.45 -17.09 -21.53
C MET A 21 -17.36 -16.50 -22.43
N ARG A 22 -16.45 -15.67 -21.87
CA ARG A 22 -15.33 -15.05 -22.58
C ARG A 22 -14.36 -16.09 -23.15
N HIS A 23 -14.08 -17.15 -22.40
CA HIS A 23 -13.16 -18.21 -22.80
C HIS A 23 -13.84 -19.39 -23.49
N GLY A 24 -15.18 -19.44 -23.53
CA GLY A 24 -15.93 -20.56 -24.11
C GLY A 24 -15.70 -21.89 -23.39
N VAL A 25 -15.44 -21.85 -22.08
CA VAL A 25 -15.15 -23.05 -21.27
C VAL A 25 -15.83 -22.91 -19.91
N LEU A 26 -16.56 -23.95 -19.50
CA LEU A 26 -17.17 -24.08 -18.20
C LEU A 26 -16.15 -24.68 -17.21
N PRO A 27 -15.72 -23.94 -16.16
CA PRO A 27 -14.71 -24.42 -15.23
C PRO A 27 -15.31 -25.41 -14.21
N PRO A 28 -14.58 -26.49 -13.86
CA PRO A 28 -15.09 -27.54 -12.97
C PRO A 28 -15.42 -26.99 -11.57
N THR A 29 -16.39 -27.64 -10.93
CA THR A 29 -16.69 -27.49 -9.51
C THR A 29 -15.75 -28.42 -8.74
N LEU A 30 -14.82 -27.84 -7.97
CA LEU A 30 -13.91 -28.59 -7.11
C LEU A 30 -14.62 -29.12 -5.85
N HIS A 31 -14.13 -30.23 -5.31
CA HIS A 31 -14.66 -30.92 -4.10
C HIS A 31 -16.09 -31.44 -4.28
N ALA A 32 -16.36 -32.02 -5.44
CA ALA A 32 -17.67 -32.49 -5.87
C ALA A 32 -17.57 -33.93 -6.39
N ASP A 33 -17.03 -34.83 -5.56
CA ASP A 33 -16.65 -36.20 -5.95
C ASP A 33 -17.86 -37.12 -6.13
N GLU A 34 -18.79 -37.10 -5.17
CA GLU A 34 -20.05 -37.85 -5.22
C GLU A 34 -21.26 -36.89 -5.20
N PRO A 35 -22.22 -37.00 -6.14
CA PRO A 35 -23.44 -36.20 -6.12
C PRO A 35 -24.26 -36.48 -4.85
N THR A 36 -24.84 -35.44 -4.24
CA THR A 36 -25.65 -35.62 -3.02
C THR A 36 -26.87 -36.52 -3.28
N PRO A 37 -27.18 -37.48 -2.38
CA PRO A 37 -28.36 -38.34 -2.52
C PRO A 37 -29.68 -37.59 -2.24
N HIS A 38 -29.61 -36.36 -1.72
CA HIS A 38 -30.80 -35.54 -1.41
C HIS A 38 -31.39 -34.81 -2.63
N VAL A 39 -30.79 -34.97 -3.82
CA VAL A 39 -31.26 -34.39 -5.08
C VAL A 39 -31.51 -35.52 -6.07
N ASP A 40 -32.67 -35.51 -6.73
CA ASP A 40 -32.94 -36.41 -7.84
C ASP A 40 -32.29 -35.89 -9.13
N TRP A 41 -31.10 -36.41 -9.42
CA TRP A 41 -30.33 -36.07 -10.62
C TRP A 41 -30.87 -36.71 -11.90
N SER A 42 -31.82 -37.65 -11.81
CA SER A 42 -32.34 -38.40 -12.97
C SER A 42 -33.50 -37.72 -13.67
N SER A 43 -34.27 -36.88 -12.96
CA SER A 43 -35.52 -36.28 -13.46
C SER A 43 -35.40 -34.84 -13.95
N GLY A 44 -34.40 -34.09 -13.49
CA GLY A 44 -34.10 -32.74 -13.96
C GLY A 44 -32.90 -32.78 -14.89
N GLY A 45 -32.92 -32.11 -16.05
CA GLY A 45 -31.80 -32.02 -17.00
C GLY A 45 -30.57 -31.26 -16.47
N LEU A 46 -30.23 -31.43 -15.19
CA LEU A 46 -29.11 -30.85 -14.46
C LEU A 46 -27.99 -31.88 -14.37
N ARG A 47 -26.76 -31.42 -14.62
CA ARG A 47 -25.55 -32.24 -14.46
C ARG A 47 -24.53 -31.46 -13.64
N LEU A 48 -23.96 -32.11 -12.64
CA LEU A 48 -22.85 -31.54 -11.88
C LEU A 48 -21.63 -31.41 -12.79
N LEU A 49 -21.04 -30.21 -12.83
CA LEU A 49 -19.87 -29.92 -13.66
C LEU A 49 -18.59 -30.29 -12.90
N THR A 50 -18.16 -31.53 -13.00
CA THR A 50 -16.96 -32.06 -12.32
C THR A 50 -15.67 -31.93 -13.13
N GLU A 51 -15.79 -31.65 -14.43
CA GLU A 51 -14.67 -31.49 -15.37
C GLU A 51 -14.76 -30.18 -16.17
N SER A 52 -13.61 -29.69 -16.64
CA SER A 52 -13.55 -28.53 -17.54
C SER A 52 -14.20 -28.89 -18.88
N THR A 53 -15.30 -28.22 -19.22
CA THR A 53 -16.11 -28.58 -20.40
C THR A 53 -16.17 -27.41 -21.39
N PRO A 54 -15.85 -27.62 -22.68
CA PRO A 54 -16.09 -26.61 -23.71
C PRO A 54 -17.55 -26.18 -23.75
N TRP A 55 -17.80 -24.88 -23.74
CA TRP A 55 -19.15 -24.32 -23.87
C TRP A 55 -19.49 -24.19 -25.34
N GLY A 56 -20.00 -25.29 -25.90
CA GLY A 56 -20.20 -25.50 -27.34
C GLY A 56 -20.90 -24.34 -28.05
N GLU A 57 -20.56 -24.18 -29.33
CA GLU A 57 -21.17 -23.22 -30.26
C GLU A 57 -22.23 -23.93 -31.10
N ASP A 58 -23.39 -24.17 -30.51
CA ASP A 58 -24.55 -24.77 -31.17
C ASP A 58 -25.40 -23.73 -31.92
N GLY A 59 -24.83 -22.57 -32.22
CA GLY A 59 -25.51 -21.43 -32.84
C GLY A 59 -26.43 -20.65 -31.90
N ARG A 60 -26.51 -21.00 -30.61
CA ARG A 60 -27.30 -20.28 -29.60
C ARG A 60 -26.41 -19.39 -28.73
N THR A 61 -26.92 -18.23 -28.34
CA THR A 61 -26.23 -17.33 -27.41
C THR A 61 -25.99 -18.04 -26.08
N ARG A 62 -24.75 -18.03 -25.57
CA ARG A 62 -24.43 -18.61 -24.26
C ARG A 62 -25.20 -17.86 -23.18
N ARG A 63 -25.94 -18.60 -22.34
CA ARG A 63 -26.69 -18.08 -21.19
C ARG A 63 -26.38 -18.87 -19.94
N ALA A 64 -26.23 -18.18 -18.82
CA ALA A 64 -26.13 -18.80 -17.51
C ALA A 64 -26.96 -18.06 -16.48
N ALA A 65 -27.37 -18.78 -15.44
CA ALA A 65 -28.00 -18.21 -14.28
C ALA A 65 -27.04 -18.24 -13.09
N VAL A 66 -27.05 -17.16 -12.30
CA VAL A 66 -26.31 -17.06 -11.04
C VAL A 66 -27.31 -16.82 -9.92
N SER A 67 -27.31 -17.72 -8.93
CA SER A 67 -28.14 -17.63 -7.74
C SER A 67 -27.27 -17.36 -6.52
N SER A 68 -27.71 -16.47 -5.63
CA SER A 68 -27.05 -16.17 -4.35
C SER A 68 -28.10 -16.07 -3.25
N PHE A 69 -27.95 -16.87 -2.20
CA PHE A 69 -28.92 -16.99 -1.12
C PHE A 69 -28.27 -16.57 0.21
N GLY A 70 -28.78 -15.52 0.82
CA GLY A 70 -28.36 -15.08 2.14
C GLY A 70 -28.94 -15.99 3.23
N ILE A 71 -28.22 -16.15 4.34
CA ILE A 71 -28.63 -17.01 5.47
C ILE A 71 -30.01 -16.65 6.04
N SER A 72 -30.43 -15.38 5.95
CA SER A 72 -31.74 -14.90 6.38
C SER A 72 -32.89 -15.22 5.40
N GLY A 73 -32.60 -15.87 4.27
CA GLY A 73 -33.59 -16.19 3.22
C GLY A 73 -33.71 -15.15 2.10
N THR A 74 -32.83 -14.13 2.06
CA THR A 74 -32.81 -13.15 0.96
C THR A 74 -32.16 -13.76 -0.28
N ASN A 75 -32.93 -13.89 -1.36
CA ASN A 75 -32.48 -14.56 -2.58
C ASN A 75 -32.31 -13.56 -3.73
N ALA A 76 -31.17 -13.61 -4.40
CA ALA A 76 -30.92 -12.89 -5.64
C ALA A 76 -30.64 -13.89 -6.78
N HIS A 77 -31.25 -13.65 -7.94
CA HIS A 77 -31.09 -14.47 -9.13
C HIS A 77 -30.88 -13.58 -10.35
N VAL A 78 -29.82 -13.85 -11.12
CA VAL A 78 -29.47 -13.09 -12.33
C VAL A 78 -29.27 -14.04 -13.49
N ILE A 79 -29.83 -13.69 -14.64
CA ILE A 79 -29.56 -14.36 -15.92
C ILE A 79 -28.54 -13.51 -16.67
N LEU A 80 -27.44 -14.14 -17.07
CA LEU A 80 -26.37 -13.57 -17.88
C LEU A 80 -26.47 -14.12 -19.29
N GLU A 81 -26.27 -13.26 -20.27
CA GLU A 81 -26.25 -13.61 -21.69
C GLU A 81 -24.98 -13.06 -22.33
N GLN A 82 -24.35 -13.85 -23.19
CA GLN A 82 -23.18 -13.43 -23.95
C GLN A 82 -23.53 -12.21 -24.82
N ALA A 83 -22.66 -11.20 -24.80
CA ALA A 83 -22.81 -10.03 -25.65
C ALA A 83 -22.73 -10.45 -27.14
N PRO A 84 -23.50 -9.80 -28.05
CA PRO A 84 -23.35 -10.01 -29.48
C PRO A 84 -21.88 -9.87 -29.91
N ALA A 85 -21.42 -10.73 -30.81
CA ALA A 85 -20.10 -10.55 -31.42
C ALA A 85 -20.07 -9.16 -32.07
N LEU A 86 -19.11 -8.32 -31.67
CA LEU A 86 -18.89 -7.05 -32.33
C LEU A 86 -18.41 -7.38 -33.75
N GLU A 87 -19.20 -7.03 -34.76
CA GLU A 87 -18.78 -7.12 -36.17
C GLU A 87 -17.43 -6.40 -36.32
N GLY A 88 -16.37 -7.17 -36.61
CA GLY A 88 -15.00 -6.65 -36.72
C GLY A 88 -13.97 -7.21 -35.72
N ALA A 89 -14.38 -8.02 -34.73
CA ALA A 89 -13.44 -8.60 -33.74
C ALA A 89 -12.60 -9.78 -34.26
N ASP A 90 -13.11 -10.55 -35.22
CA ASP A 90 -12.46 -11.76 -35.79
C ASP A 90 -11.96 -11.61 -37.24
N SER A 91 -12.35 -10.53 -37.93
CA SER A 91 -11.61 -10.12 -39.11
C SER A 91 -10.25 -9.65 -38.60
N GLN A 92 -9.16 -10.30 -39.05
CA GLN A 92 -7.81 -9.72 -38.95
C GLN A 92 -7.96 -8.23 -39.15
N PRO A 93 -7.49 -7.39 -38.21
CA PRO A 93 -7.67 -5.97 -38.34
C PRO A 93 -7.25 -5.63 -39.77
N ASN A 94 -8.12 -4.97 -40.53
CA ASN A 94 -7.63 -4.16 -41.62
C ASN A 94 -6.77 -3.11 -40.91
N VAL A 95 -5.53 -3.50 -40.60
CA VAL A 95 -4.47 -2.69 -40.04
C VAL A 95 -4.16 -1.72 -41.17
N VAL A 96 -4.97 -0.68 -41.29
CA VAL A 96 -4.35 0.59 -41.57
C VAL A 96 -3.56 0.85 -40.30
N PRO A 97 -2.22 0.81 -40.34
CA PRO A 97 -1.44 1.17 -39.17
C PRO A 97 -1.99 2.51 -38.68
N VAL A 98 -2.19 2.65 -37.38
CA VAL A 98 -2.52 3.94 -36.75
C VAL A 98 -1.44 5.02 -37.05
N ASN A 99 -0.39 4.63 -37.79
CA ASN A 99 0.74 5.41 -38.27
C ASN A 99 0.63 5.95 -39.72
N ALA A 100 -0.50 5.84 -40.42
CA ALA A 100 -0.56 6.35 -41.81
C ALA A 100 -0.43 7.89 -41.91
N VAL A 101 -0.61 8.63 -40.80
CA VAL A 101 -0.49 10.10 -40.75
C VAL A 101 0.53 10.57 -39.70
N ASN A 102 0.60 9.91 -38.53
CA ASN A 102 1.49 10.29 -37.43
C ASN A 102 2.42 9.14 -37.05
N THR A 103 3.74 9.34 -37.16
CA THR A 103 4.73 8.32 -36.81
C THR A 103 5.03 8.22 -35.31
N LEU A 104 4.42 9.07 -34.48
CA LEU A 104 4.73 9.22 -33.06
C LEU A 104 3.63 8.60 -32.18
N VAL A 105 4.02 7.71 -31.28
CA VAL A 105 3.14 7.01 -30.33
C VAL A 105 3.29 7.62 -28.93
N PRO A 106 2.21 8.17 -28.33
CA PRO A 106 2.25 8.71 -26.96
C PRO A 106 1.81 7.66 -25.93
N LEU A 107 2.73 7.18 -25.08
CA LEU A 107 2.38 6.35 -23.92
C LEU A 107 2.14 7.22 -22.69
N LEU A 108 0.88 7.34 -22.29
CA LEU A 108 0.45 8.10 -21.12
C LEU A 108 0.48 7.24 -19.86
N ILE A 109 1.02 7.80 -18.78
CA ILE A 109 1.12 7.12 -17.49
C ILE A 109 0.72 8.13 -16.40
N SER A 110 -0.07 7.68 -15.43
CA SER A 110 -0.36 8.50 -14.26
C SER A 110 -0.51 7.70 -12.99
N ALA A 111 -0.21 8.33 -11.85
CA ALA A 111 -0.33 7.74 -10.51
C ALA A 111 -0.66 8.79 -9.45
N LYS A 112 -1.07 8.33 -8.26
CA LYS A 112 -1.42 9.20 -7.13
C LYS A 112 -0.22 9.78 -6.39
N ASN A 113 0.97 9.23 -6.61
CA ASN A 113 2.23 9.67 -6.01
C ASN A 113 3.39 9.40 -6.99
N LYS A 114 4.58 9.92 -6.65
CA LYS A 114 5.78 9.80 -7.49
C LYS A 114 6.22 8.34 -7.63
N GLU A 115 6.26 7.61 -6.52
CA GLU A 115 6.70 6.21 -6.46
C GLU A 115 5.79 5.32 -7.31
N GLY A 116 4.48 5.54 -7.27
CA GLY A 116 3.51 4.82 -8.08
C GLY A 116 3.62 5.12 -9.57
N LEU A 117 4.09 6.32 -9.96
CA LEU A 117 4.34 6.64 -11.37
C LEU A 117 5.53 5.85 -11.90
N GLU A 118 6.61 5.80 -11.10
CA GLU A 118 7.83 5.05 -11.40
C GLU A 118 7.54 3.54 -11.50
N GLU A 119 6.84 2.97 -10.52
CA GLU A 119 6.44 1.55 -10.52
C GLU A 119 5.47 1.22 -11.67
N GLN A 120 4.54 2.13 -11.99
CA GLN A 120 3.60 1.92 -13.10
C GLN A 120 4.33 1.94 -14.45
N ALA A 121 5.32 2.81 -14.62
CA ALA A 121 6.17 2.83 -15.81
C ALA A 121 6.97 1.54 -15.95
N GLN A 122 7.54 1.03 -14.85
CA GLN A 122 8.25 -0.25 -14.85
C GLN A 122 7.34 -1.42 -15.22
N ARG A 123 6.13 -1.48 -14.67
CA ARG A 123 5.13 -2.53 -15.03
C ARG A 123 4.74 -2.47 -16.50
N LEU A 124 4.55 -1.27 -17.05
CA LEU A 124 4.24 -1.10 -18.46
C LEU A 124 5.43 -1.50 -19.36
N ARG A 125 6.67 -1.18 -18.94
CA ARG A 125 7.89 -1.59 -19.64
C ARG A 125 8.01 -3.11 -19.72
N SER A 126 7.84 -3.80 -18.59
CA SER A 126 7.87 -5.27 -18.57
C SER A 126 6.76 -5.87 -19.44
N PHE A 127 5.52 -5.39 -19.29
CA PHE A 127 4.38 -5.83 -20.11
C PHE A 127 4.65 -5.72 -21.62
N LEU A 128 5.21 -4.59 -22.07
CA LEU A 128 5.57 -4.40 -23.47
C LEU A 128 6.74 -5.28 -23.90
N SER A 129 7.71 -5.53 -23.02
CA SER A 129 8.86 -6.39 -23.33
C SER A 129 8.44 -7.85 -23.48
N ASP A 130 7.51 -8.31 -22.66
CA ASP A 130 7.01 -9.69 -22.65
C ASP A 130 6.05 -10.00 -23.82
N GLN A 131 5.50 -8.97 -24.47
CA GLN A 131 4.56 -9.07 -25.59
C GLN A 131 5.02 -8.20 -26.79
N PRO A 132 6.09 -8.60 -27.50
CA PRO A 132 6.65 -7.85 -28.62
C PRO A 132 5.70 -7.70 -29.82
N GLU A 133 4.72 -8.60 -29.95
CA GLU A 133 3.73 -8.64 -31.03
C GLU A 133 2.59 -7.61 -30.87
N LEU A 134 2.45 -6.99 -29.70
CA LEU A 134 1.42 -5.97 -29.48
C LEU A 134 1.63 -4.75 -30.38
N ASP A 135 0.53 -4.23 -30.93
CA ASP A 135 0.53 -2.94 -31.60
C ASP A 135 0.60 -1.81 -30.55
N LEU A 136 1.65 -0.99 -30.64
CA LEU A 136 1.90 0.11 -29.71
C LEU A 136 0.85 1.22 -29.80
N GLY A 137 0.24 1.42 -30.97
CA GLY A 137 -0.86 2.37 -31.15
C GLY A 137 -2.11 1.92 -30.39
N VAL A 138 -2.40 0.62 -30.37
CA VAL A 138 -3.49 0.03 -29.55
C VAL A 138 -3.24 0.27 -28.06
N VAL A 139 -2.00 0.03 -27.61
CA VAL A 139 -1.61 0.25 -26.20
C VAL A 139 -1.72 1.73 -25.82
N ALA A 140 -1.18 2.63 -26.66
CA ALA A 140 -1.26 4.07 -26.45
C ALA A 140 -2.71 4.58 -26.38
N TYR A 141 -3.57 4.10 -27.27
CA TYR A 141 -5.00 4.43 -27.25
C TYR A 141 -5.67 3.98 -25.96
N ALA A 142 -5.42 2.74 -25.51
CA ALA A 142 -6.00 2.23 -24.28
C ALA A 142 -5.50 2.99 -23.04
N LEU A 143 -4.22 3.38 -23.01
CA LEU A 143 -3.67 4.24 -21.94
C LEU A 143 -4.33 5.62 -21.92
N ALA A 144 -4.63 6.18 -23.10
CA ALA A 144 -5.24 7.50 -23.22
C ALA A 144 -6.75 7.52 -22.90
N ASN A 145 -7.49 6.45 -23.24
CA ASN A 145 -8.96 6.47 -23.23
C ASN A 145 -9.62 5.49 -22.24
N GLU A 146 -8.90 4.46 -21.78
CA GLU A 146 -9.46 3.41 -20.92
C GLU A 146 -8.87 3.41 -19.50
N ARG A 147 -7.98 4.34 -19.19
CA ARG A 147 -7.36 4.49 -17.88
C ARG A 147 -7.83 5.76 -17.17
N ALA A 148 -7.97 5.66 -15.86
CA ALA A 148 -8.12 6.82 -15.01
C ALA A 148 -6.83 7.66 -15.05
N VAL A 149 -6.98 8.98 -15.02
CA VAL A 149 -5.87 9.94 -15.01
C VAL A 149 -5.71 10.52 -13.60
N PHE A 150 -4.50 10.41 -13.05
CA PHE A 150 -4.13 10.91 -11.71
C PHE A 150 -3.19 12.13 -11.77
N GLU A 151 -2.74 12.61 -10.61
CA GLU A 151 -2.01 13.86 -10.44
C GLU A 151 -0.56 13.80 -10.94
N TYR A 152 0.17 12.72 -10.64
CA TYR A 152 1.53 12.54 -11.14
C TYR A 152 1.45 11.92 -12.52
N ARG A 153 2.01 12.59 -13.54
CA ARG A 153 1.81 12.23 -14.94
C ARG A 153 3.14 12.16 -15.67
N ALA A 154 3.23 11.21 -16.60
CA ALA A 154 4.29 11.12 -17.59
C ALA A 154 3.68 10.82 -18.96
N VAL A 155 4.34 11.32 -20.01
CA VAL A 155 4.10 10.94 -21.39
C VAL A 155 5.43 10.58 -22.02
N VAL A 156 5.52 9.37 -22.57
CA VAL A 156 6.65 8.93 -23.39
C VAL A 156 6.25 9.04 -24.85
N LEU A 157 7.00 9.82 -25.62
CA LEU A 157 6.82 9.97 -27.06
C LEU A 157 7.87 9.12 -27.76
N GLY A 158 7.47 8.21 -28.65
CA GLY A 158 8.43 7.36 -29.38
C GLY A 158 7.95 7.02 -30.77
N ALA A 159 8.88 6.90 -31.71
CA ALA A 159 8.57 6.49 -33.08
C ALA A 159 8.53 4.97 -33.21
N ASP A 160 9.27 4.27 -32.36
CA ASP A 160 9.32 2.82 -32.32
C ASP A 160 9.35 2.26 -30.88
N ARG A 161 9.34 0.93 -30.79
CA ARG A 161 9.33 0.21 -29.51
C ARG A 161 10.59 0.44 -28.68
N SER A 162 11.75 0.61 -29.31
CA SER A 162 13.00 0.84 -28.59
C SER A 162 12.96 2.19 -27.89
N ASP A 163 12.53 3.24 -28.59
CA ASP A 163 12.36 4.58 -28.02
C ASP A 163 11.40 4.58 -26.83
N LEU A 164 10.28 3.88 -26.96
CA LEU A 164 9.26 3.80 -25.92
C LEU A 164 9.75 3.03 -24.69
N LEU A 165 10.45 1.91 -24.87
CA LEU A 165 10.99 1.14 -23.75
C LEU A 165 12.07 1.93 -23.00
N ALA A 166 12.97 2.62 -23.72
CA ALA A 166 13.99 3.48 -23.11
C ALA A 166 13.38 4.68 -22.37
N GLY A 167 12.32 5.27 -22.91
CA GLY A 167 11.58 6.33 -22.23
C GLY A 167 10.85 5.85 -20.99
N LEU A 168 10.24 4.66 -21.02
CA LEU A 168 9.61 4.05 -19.84
C LEU A 168 10.63 3.74 -18.75
N GLU A 169 11.82 3.26 -19.12
CA GLU A 169 12.93 3.05 -18.18
C GLU A 169 13.40 4.37 -17.55
N THR A 170 13.47 5.45 -18.34
CA THR A 170 13.78 6.79 -17.84
C THR A 170 12.74 7.26 -16.82
N VAL A 171 11.44 7.07 -17.09
CA VAL A 171 10.37 7.40 -16.13
C VAL A 171 10.49 6.55 -14.86
N ALA A 172 10.72 5.24 -14.99
CA ALA A 172 10.88 4.32 -13.87
C ALA A 172 12.08 4.66 -12.97
N ALA A 173 13.16 5.18 -13.56
CA ALA A 173 14.35 5.63 -12.84
C ALA A 173 14.22 7.05 -12.25
N GLY A 174 13.08 7.72 -12.44
CA GLY A 174 12.91 9.09 -11.99
C GLY A 174 13.74 10.12 -12.80
N GLY A 175 14.29 9.74 -13.97
CA GLY A 175 15.15 10.58 -14.81
C GLY A 175 14.42 11.38 -15.89
N ASP A 176 15.17 12.26 -16.58
CA ASP A 176 14.67 13.10 -17.68
C ASP A 176 15.32 12.70 -19.01
N SER A 177 14.55 12.74 -20.10
CA SER A 177 15.05 12.57 -21.48
C SER A 177 14.26 13.47 -22.44
N ALA A 178 14.78 13.66 -23.65
CA ALA A 178 14.14 14.51 -24.66
C ALA A 178 12.75 14.02 -25.09
N ASN A 179 12.49 12.73 -24.96
CA ASN A 179 11.26 12.07 -25.39
C ASN A 179 10.30 11.74 -24.23
N VAL A 180 10.65 12.16 -23.00
CA VAL A 180 9.88 11.93 -21.78
C VAL A 180 9.47 13.28 -21.19
N VAL A 181 8.17 13.49 -21.06
CA VAL A 181 7.62 14.66 -20.37
C VAL A 181 6.96 14.20 -19.08
N ARG A 182 7.35 14.80 -17.96
CA ARG A 182 6.82 14.46 -16.63
C ARG A 182 6.40 15.72 -15.90
N GLY A 183 5.41 15.58 -15.04
CA GLY A 183 4.92 16.69 -14.25
C GLY A 183 3.89 16.26 -13.23
N GLN A 184 3.45 17.23 -12.46
CA GLN A 184 2.36 17.09 -11.54
C GLN A 184 1.23 18.01 -11.99
N ALA A 185 0.06 17.42 -12.19
CA ALA A 185 -1.13 18.13 -12.59
C ALA A 185 -1.58 19.07 -11.48
N ARG A 186 -1.71 20.36 -11.83
CA ARG A 186 -2.26 21.41 -10.98
C ARG A 186 -3.54 21.88 -11.67
N GLY A 187 -4.69 21.58 -11.08
CA GLY A 187 -5.98 21.99 -11.64
C GLY A 187 -6.08 23.52 -11.71
N GLY A 188 -6.74 24.05 -12.75
CA GLY A 188 -7.00 25.48 -12.88
C GLY A 188 -7.41 25.87 -14.30
N LYS A 189 -7.58 27.18 -14.51
CA LYS A 189 -7.95 27.73 -15.81
C LYS A 189 -6.74 27.82 -16.75
N VAL A 190 -7.01 27.76 -18.05
CA VAL A 190 -6.01 27.86 -19.12
C VAL A 190 -6.12 29.22 -19.80
N ALA A 191 -5.00 29.90 -20.01
CA ALA A 191 -4.92 31.11 -20.82
C ALA A 191 -4.16 30.84 -22.12
N PHE A 192 -4.69 31.33 -23.24
CA PHE A 192 -3.89 31.45 -24.47
C PHE A 192 -3.25 32.83 -24.51
N VAL A 193 -1.93 32.84 -24.68
CA VAL A 193 -1.10 34.04 -24.73
C VAL A 193 -0.55 34.20 -26.15
N PHE A 194 -0.82 35.32 -26.79
CA PHE A 194 -0.43 35.60 -28.16
C PHE A 194 0.69 36.64 -28.17
N PRO A 195 1.93 36.30 -28.54
CA PRO A 195 3.03 37.24 -28.51
C PRO A 195 2.96 38.29 -29.63
N GLY A 196 3.74 39.36 -29.44
CA GLY A 196 3.99 40.36 -30.48
C GLY A 196 5.02 39.89 -31.53
N GLN A 197 5.71 40.84 -32.16
CA GLN A 197 6.78 40.54 -33.11
C GLN A 197 8.02 39.97 -32.41
N GLY A 198 8.68 39.00 -33.04
CA GLY A 198 9.94 38.38 -32.58
C GLY A 198 9.93 36.85 -32.56
N ALA A 199 8.75 36.22 -32.60
CA ALA A 199 8.58 34.77 -32.61
C ALA A 199 8.80 34.14 -34.01
N GLN A 200 8.79 34.94 -35.07
CA GLN A 200 8.91 34.47 -36.44
C GLN A 200 10.28 33.86 -36.78
N TRP A 201 10.28 32.92 -37.71
CA TRP A 201 11.47 32.34 -38.32
C TRP A 201 11.12 31.68 -39.66
N ALA A 202 12.11 31.51 -40.54
CA ALA A 202 11.91 30.94 -41.88
C ALA A 202 11.45 29.47 -41.80
N GLY A 203 10.30 29.15 -42.40
CA GLY A 203 9.73 27.80 -42.36
C GLY A 203 8.81 27.53 -41.15
N MET A 204 8.48 28.56 -40.36
CA MET A 204 7.58 28.40 -39.21
C MET A 204 6.23 27.82 -39.64
N GLY A 205 5.81 26.72 -39.00
CA GLY A 205 4.54 26.05 -39.28
C GLY A 205 4.44 25.36 -40.64
N ALA A 206 5.49 25.38 -41.49
CA ALA A 206 5.45 24.75 -42.81
C ALA A 206 5.17 23.26 -42.73
N ALA A 207 5.84 22.54 -41.82
CA ALA A 207 5.60 21.11 -41.60
C ALA A 207 4.16 20.82 -41.15
N LEU A 208 3.54 21.70 -40.36
CA LEU A 208 2.15 21.51 -39.92
C LEU A 208 1.14 21.64 -41.06
N LEU A 209 1.47 22.33 -42.16
CA LEU A 209 0.61 22.36 -43.35
C LEU A 209 0.43 20.97 -43.97
N ASP A 210 1.46 20.12 -43.86
CA ASP A 210 1.48 18.81 -44.49
C ASP A 210 0.90 17.73 -43.55
N PHE A 211 1.12 17.85 -42.25
CA PHE A 211 0.76 16.83 -41.26
C PHE A 211 -0.49 17.15 -40.41
N SER A 212 -0.99 18.38 -40.42
CA SER A 212 -2.19 18.77 -39.66
C SER A 212 -3.27 19.38 -40.56
N PRO A 213 -4.34 18.61 -40.88
CA PRO A 213 -5.44 19.11 -41.70
C PRO A 213 -6.12 20.35 -41.10
N VAL A 214 -6.28 20.41 -39.79
CA VAL A 214 -6.90 21.56 -39.08
C VAL A 214 -6.03 22.81 -39.22
N PHE A 215 -4.71 22.67 -39.06
CA PHE A 215 -3.79 23.80 -39.23
C PHE A 215 -3.81 24.29 -40.68
N ALA A 216 -3.72 23.38 -41.65
CA ALA A 216 -3.74 23.70 -43.07
C ALA A 216 -5.06 24.37 -43.51
N GLU A 217 -6.20 23.94 -42.99
CA GLU A 217 -7.50 24.55 -43.27
C GLU A 217 -7.58 25.97 -42.72
N GLN A 218 -7.13 26.19 -41.48
CA GLN A 218 -7.12 27.52 -40.88
C GLN A 218 -6.15 28.47 -41.62
N VAL A 219 -4.98 28.00 -42.05
CA VAL A 219 -4.06 28.81 -42.88
C VAL A 219 -4.71 29.19 -44.21
N ARG A 220 -5.40 28.25 -44.88
CA ARG A 220 -6.12 28.54 -46.13
C ARG A 220 -7.25 29.56 -45.92
N ALA A 221 -7.97 29.49 -44.81
CA ALA A 221 -8.97 30.49 -44.45
C ALA A 221 -8.33 31.87 -44.22
N CYS A 222 -7.20 31.94 -43.52
CA CYS A 222 -6.44 33.18 -43.36
C CYS A 222 -5.93 33.72 -44.70
N ALA A 223 -5.43 32.87 -45.59
CA ALA A 223 -4.97 33.27 -46.93
C ALA A 223 -6.11 33.91 -47.72
N ALA A 224 -7.30 33.30 -47.72
CA ALA A 224 -8.49 33.83 -48.39
C ALA A 224 -8.92 35.20 -47.81
N ALA A 225 -8.88 35.35 -46.48
CA ALA A 225 -9.24 36.61 -45.83
C ALA A 225 -8.20 37.73 -46.05
N LEU A 226 -6.92 37.38 -46.23
CA LEU A 226 -5.82 38.33 -46.48
C LEU A 226 -5.70 38.73 -47.96
N ALA A 227 -6.17 37.91 -48.89
CA ALA A 227 -5.94 38.06 -50.34
C ALA A 227 -6.30 39.45 -50.92
N GLY A 228 -7.27 40.15 -50.32
CA GLY A 228 -7.66 41.50 -50.74
C GLY A 228 -6.73 42.63 -50.26
N TYR A 229 -5.79 42.34 -49.35
CA TYR A 229 -4.94 43.34 -48.69
C TYR A 229 -3.45 43.16 -48.95
N VAL A 230 -3.03 41.97 -49.42
CA VAL A 230 -1.62 41.61 -49.66
C VAL A 230 -1.38 41.30 -51.15
N ASP A 231 -0.15 41.49 -51.61
CA ASP A 231 0.32 41.19 -52.97
C ASP A 231 1.16 39.90 -53.05
N TRP A 232 1.19 39.11 -51.98
CA TRP A 232 1.98 37.90 -51.82
C TRP A 232 1.12 36.71 -51.35
N SER A 233 1.65 35.49 -51.53
CA SER A 233 0.98 34.25 -51.15
C SER A 233 1.38 33.80 -49.75
N LEU A 234 0.38 33.62 -48.87
CA LEU A 234 0.59 33.21 -47.48
C LEU A 234 1.30 31.86 -47.37
N GLU A 235 0.88 30.89 -48.17
CA GLU A 235 1.46 29.56 -48.17
C GLU A 235 2.89 29.53 -48.71
N ASP A 236 3.16 30.31 -49.77
CA ASP A 236 4.50 30.42 -50.34
C ASP A 236 5.47 31.08 -49.35
N ALA A 237 5.01 32.10 -48.63
CA ALA A 237 5.76 32.75 -47.55
C ALA A 237 6.04 31.78 -46.38
N LEU A 238 5.09 30.94 -45.97
CA LEU A 238 5.34 29.93 -44.92
C LEU A 238 6.34 28.87 -45.39
N ARG A 239 6.22 28.40 -46.63
CA ARG A 239 7.10 27.38 -47.22
C ARG A 239 8.45 27.92 -47.65
N GLN A 240 8.63 29.25 -47.70
CA GLN A 240 9.86 29.90 -48.15
C GLN A 240 10.29 29.41 -49.55
N VAL A 241 9.32 29.27 -50.45
CA VAL A 241 9.61 28.88 -51.85
C VAL A 241 10.44 29.99 -52.54
N PRO A 242 11.26 29.66 -53.56
CA PRO A 242 12.02 30.67 -54.28
C PRO A 242 11.11 31.81 -54.81
N GLY A 243 11.42 33.05 -54.44
CA GLY A 243 10.61 34.23 -54.80
C GLY A 243 9.47 34.57 -53.83
N ALA A 244 9.36 33.85 -52.70
CA ALA A 244 8.44 34.20 -51.63
C ALA A 244 8.76 35.59 -51.02
N ALA A 245 7.75 36.20 -50.40
CA ALA A 245 7.89 37.50 -49.76
C ALA A 245 8.88 37.46 -48.59
N ASP A 246 9.68 38.52 -48.49
CA ASP A 246 10.69 38.67 -47.44
C ASP A 246 10.05 38.80 -46.05
N LEU A 247 10.54 38.02 -45.09
CA LEU A 247 10.07 38.04 -43.70
C LEU A 247 10.55 39.26 -42.92
N ASP A 248 11.52 40.02 -43.44
CA ASP A 248 11.99 41.26 -42.82
C ASP A 248 10.99 42.41 -43.01
N ARG A 249 10.07 42.29 -43.97
CA ARG A 249 9.00 43.27 -44.21
C ARG A 249 7.91 43.17 -43.14
N VAL A 250 7.61 44.29 -42.47
CA VAL A 250 6.56 44.36 -41.44
C VAL A 250 5.17 43.99 -41.97
N ASP A 251 4.87 44.39 -43.21
CA ASP A 251 3.60 44.12 -43.88
C ASP A 251 3.46 42.67 -44.38
N VAL A 252 4.53 41.87 -44.25
CA VAL A 252 4.54 40.42 -44.48
C VAL A 252 4.53 39.68 -43.14
N VAL A 253 5.44 40.02 -42.23
CA VAL A 253 5.67 39.28 -40.98
C VAL A 253 4.49 39.32 -40.03
N GLN A 254 3.78 40.46 -39.92
CA GLN A 254 2.65 40.58 -39.01
C GLN A 254 1.45 39.74 -39.46
N PRO A 255 0.96 39.82 -40.73
CA PRO A 255 -0.08 38.92 -41.22
C PRO A 255 0.30 37.45 -41.17
N LEU A 256 1.55 37.12 -41.49
CA LEU A 256 2.06 35.75 -41.44
C LEU A 256 2.05 35.20 -40.01
N SER A 257 2.53 35.99 -39.04
CA SER A 257 2.53 35.61 -37.62
C SER A 257 1.09 35.46 -37.10
N PHE A 258 0.18 36.36 -37.46
CA PHE A 258 -1.25 36.24 -37.15
C PHE A 258 -1.82 34.91 -37.65
N ALA A 259 -1.59 34.57 -38.93
CA ALA A 259 -2.10 33.33 -39.50
C ALA A 259 -1.57 32.08 -38.77
N VAL A 260 -0.27 32.05 -38.42
CA VAL A 260 0.32 30.95 -37.64
C VAL A 260 -0.29 30.87 -36.25
N MET A 261 -0.41 31.99 -35.53
CA MET A 261 -0.97 32.02 -34.18
C MET A 261 -2.41 31.50 -34.13
N VAL A 262 -3.27 31.95 -35.04
CA VAL A 262 -4.69 31.52 -35.04
C VAL A 262 -4.84 30.08 -35.53
N SER A 263 -3.95 29.61 -36.40
CA SER A 263 -3.91 28.21 -36.85
C SER A 263 -3.39 27.26 -35.76
N LEU A 264 -2.42 27.70 -34.94
CA LEU A 264 -2.01 26.98 -33.73
C LEU A 264 -3.13 26.96 -32.69
N ALA A 265 -3.86 28.06 -32.51
CA ALA A 265 -5.01 28.08 -31.60
C ALA A 265 -6.09 27.08 -32.05
N ALA A 266 -6.39 27.02 -33.35
CA ALA A 266 -7.29 26.01 -33.91
C ALA A 266 -6.77 24.58 -33.67
N LEU A 267 -5.46 24.36 -33.83
CA LEU A 267 -4.82 23.07 -33.58
C LEU A 267 -4.93 22.64 -32.10
N TRP A 268 -4.63 23.52 -31.13
CA TRP A 268 -4.82 23.23 -29.71
C TRP A 268 -6.26 22.83 -29.37
N ARG A 269 -7.23 23.61 -29.87
CA ARG A 269 -8.67 23.34 -29.68
C ARG A 269 -9.11 22.04 -30.33
N SER A 270 -8.47 21.66 -31.44
CA SER A 270 -8.73 20.36 -32.08
C SER A 270 -8.38 19.17 -31.18
N TYR A 271 -7.51 19.35 -30.18
CA TYR A 271 -7.20 18.35 -29.14
C TYR A 271 -7.91 18.62 -27.80
N GLY A 272 -9.01 19.38 -27.82
CA GLY A 272 -9.84 19.66 -26.63
C GLY A 272 -9.26 20.69 -25.66
N VAL A 273 -8.12 21.31 -25.99
CA VAL A 273 -7.53 22.36 -25.16
C VAL A 273 -8.20 23.70 -25.49
N GLU A 274 -9.17 24.08 -24.67
CA GLU A 274 -9.94 25.32 -24.80
C GLU A 274 -9.44 26.41 -23.83
N PRO A 275 -9.21 27.66 -24.30
CA PRO A 275 -8.83 28.75 -23.42
C PRO A 275 -10.02 29.22 -22.57
N SER A 276 -9.79 29.41 -21.28
CA SER A 276 -10.72 30.12 -20.38
C SER A 276 -10.53 31.64 -20.44
N MET A 277 -9.44 32.11 -21.02
CA MET A 277 -9.09 33.51 -21.22
C MET A 277 -8.03 33.66 -22.30
N VAL A 278 -7.97 34.84 -22.91
CA VAL A 278 -6.92 35.19 -23.87
C VAL A 278 -6.21 36.48 -23.46
N VAL A 279 -4.91 36.54 -23.72
CA VAL A 279 -4.07 37.73 -23.56
C VAL A 279 -3.27 37.88 -24.85
N GLY A 280 -3.21 39.09 -25.41
CA GLY A 280 -2.34 39.37 -26.55
C GLY A 280 -1.30 40.43 -26.21
N HIS A 281 -0.10 40.32 -26.75
CA HIS A 281 0.97 41.30 -26.60
C HIS A 281 1.13 42.07 -27.91
N SER A 282 0.89 43.40 -27.88
CA SER A 282 0.99 44.25 -29.07
C SER A 282 0.17 43.69 -30.25
N GLN A 283 0.78 43.38 -31.40
CA GLN A 283 0.06 42.78 -32.54
C GLN A 283 -0.63 41.45 -32.22
N GLY A 284 -0.15 40.71 -31.21
CA GLY A 284 -0.77 39.47 -30.74
C GLY A 284 -2.20 39.67 -30.23
N GLU A 285 -2.59 40.89 -29.83
CA GLU A 285 -3.98 41.22 -29.48
C GLU A 285 -4.96 40.98 -30.64
N ILE A 286 -4.51 41.09 -31.89
CA ILE A 286 -5.36 40.84 -33.06
C ILE A 286 -5.73 39.35 -33.13
N ALA A 287 -4.75 38.46 -32.90
CA ALA A 287 -4.99 37.02 -32.82
C ALA A 287 -5.86 36.65 -31.61
N ALA A 288 -5.57 37.24 -30.44
CA ALA A 288 -6.39 37.06 -29.24
C ALA A 288 -7.85 37.50 -29.46
N ALA A 289 -8.09 38.63 -30.12
CA ALA A 289 -9.42 39.14 -30.41
C ALA A 289 -10.20 38.21 -31.36
N TYR A 290 -9.54 37.68 -32.40
CA TYR A 290 -10.15 36.68 -33.28
C TYR A 290 -10.49 35.38 -32.52
N VAL A 291 -9.53 34.83 -31.77
CA VAL A 291 -9.71 33.56 -31.05
C VAL A 291 -10.78 33.69 -29.95
N ALA A 292 -10.91 34.85 -29.32
CA ALA A 292 -11.99 35.14 -28.38
C ALA A 292 -13.38 35.32 -29.03
N GLY A 293 -13.45 35.39 -30.37
CA GLY A 293 -14.68 35.68 -31.12
C GLY A 293 -15.07 37.16 -31.15
N ALA A 294 -14.18 38.06 -30.71
CA ALA A 294 -14.42 39.50 -30.70
C ALA A 294 -14.31 40.15 -32.10
N LEU A 295 -13.55 39.54 -33.00
CA LEU A 295 -13.47 39.92 -34.41
C LEU A 295 -13.80 38.72 -35.30
N SER A 296 -14.40 39.00 -36.46
CA SER A 296 -14.46 38.03 -37.56
C SER A 296 -13.06 37.77 -38.12
N LEU A 297 -12.89 36.67 -38.87
CA LEU A 297 -11.62 36.41 -39.54
C LEU A 297 -11.30 37.53 -40.55
N GLU A 298 -12.32 38.00 -41.28
CA GLU A 298 -12.20 39.07 -42.27
C GLU A 298 -11.80 40.41 -41.62
N ASP A 299 -12.38 40.75 -40.47
CA ASP A 299 -12.03 41.96 -39.74
C ASP A 299 -10.64 41.86 -39.12
N ALA A 300 -10.28 40.72 -38.53
CA ALA A 300 -8.94 40.51 -37.96
C ALA A 300 -7.86 40.54 -39.07
N ALA A 301 -8.12 39.92 -40.22
CA ALA A 301 -7.25 39.98 -41.40
C ALA A 301 -7.10 41.42 -41.92
N ARG A 302 -8.20 42.20 -41.95
CA ARG A 302 -8.15 43.63 -42.30
C ARG A 302 -7.29 44.40 -41.31
N VAL A 303 -7.48 44.19 -40.00
CA VAL A 303 -6.70 44.87 -38.96
C VAL A 303 -5.21 44.57 -39.14
N VAL A 304 -4.81 43.30 -39.18
CA VAL A 304 -3.38 42.95 -39.26
C VAL A 304 -2.73 43.43 -40.56
N ALA A 305 -3.42 43.33 -41.71
CA ALA A 305 -2.84 43.72 -42.99
C ALA A 305 -2.75 45.24 -43.16
N LEU A 306 -3.82 45.99 -42.88
CA LEU A 306 -3.82 47.44 -43.09
C LEU A 306 -3.02 48.18 -42.02
N ARG A 307 -3.03 47.69 -40.77
CA ARG A 307 -2.19 48.23 -39.69
C ARG A 307 -0.71 48.05 -40.00
N SER A 308 -0.30 46.86 -40.44
CA SER A 308 1.11 46.61 -40.78
C SER A 308 1.56 47.37 -42.03
N LYS A 309 0.68 47.56 -43.02
CA LYS A 309 0.95 48.40 -44.19
C LYS A 309 1.14 49.88 -43.82
N ALA A 310 0.36 50.42 -42.88
CA ALA A 310 0.54 51.79 -42.39
C ALA A 310 1.91 51.99 -41.72
N LEU A 311 2.48 50.96 -41.08
CA LEU A 311 3.82 51.04 -40.48
C LEU A 311 4.94 51.26 -41.50
N LEU A 312 4.73 50.94 -42.79
CA LEU A 312 5.70 51.22 -43.83
C LEU A 312 6.02 52.73 -43.99
N GLU A 313 5.09 53.61 -43.61
CA GLU A 313 5.29 55.07 -43.68
C GLU A 313 6.36 55.57 -42.68
N VAL A 314 6.61 54.79 -41.63
CA VAL A 314 7.55 55.10 -40.54
C VAL A 314 8.74 54.13 -40.45
N SER A 315 8.81 53.14 -41.36
CA SER A 315 9.95 52.24 -41.53
C SER A 315 11.26 53.02 -41.71
N GLY A 316 12.32 52.55 -41.08
CA GLY A 316 13.66 53.16 -41.07
C GLY A 316 13.81 54.39 -40.19
N ARG A 317 12.79 54.78 -39.41
CA ARG A 317 12.81 56.02 -38.59
C ARG A 317 12.94 55.77 -37.09
N GLY A 318 13.02 54.53 -36.64
CA GLY A 318 13.11 54.22 -35.21
C GLY A 318 13.60 52.81 -34.93
N GLY A 319 13.61 52.43 -33.66
CA GLY A 319 13.95 51.09 -33.22
C GLY A 319 13.30 50.75 -31.89
N MET A 320 13.56 49.52 -31.41
CA MET A 320 13.09 49.05 -30.12
C MET A 320 14.15 48.17 -29.43
N VAL A 321 14.27 48.33 -28.11
CA VAL A 321 15.28 47.63 -27.28
C VAL A 321 14.61 47.06 -26.05
N ALA A 322 14.77 45.75 -25.82
CA ALA A 322 14.45 45.11 -24.55
C ALA A 322 15.58 45.37 -23.54
N VAL A 323 15.21 45.77 -22.33
CA VAL A 323 16.12 46.17 -21.25
C VAL A 323 15.79 45.37 -19.99
N SER A 324 16.80 44.75 -19.40
CA SER A 324 16.66 43.96 -18.17
C SER A 324 16.69 44.83 -16.90
N LEU A 325 15.74 45.76 -16.78
CA LEU A 325 15.56 46.62 -15.61
C LEU A 325 14.08 46.77 -15.22
N PRO A 326 13.78 47.02 -13.93
CA PRO A 326 12.45 47.48 -13.51
C PRO A 326 12.08 48.82 -14.13
N VAL A 327 10.78 49.05 -14.32
CA VAL A 327 10.25 50.26 -14.98
C VAL A 327 10.63 51.54 -14.26
N GLU A 328 10.68 51.53 -12.93
CA GLU A 328 10.98 52.70 -12.10
C GLU A 328 12.41 53.19 -12.36
N GLN A 329 13.35 52.25 -12.47
CA GLN A 329 14.76 52.57 -12.74
C GLN A 329 14.95 53.06 -14.17
N LEU A 330 14.24 52.45 -15.14
CA LEU A 330 14.38 52.82 -16.54
C LEU A 330 13.68 54.15 -16.86
N ALA A 331 12.50 54.40 -16.31
CA ALA A 331 11.76 55.65 -16.48
C ALA A 331 12.61 56.86 -16.08
N ASP A 332 13.31 56.77 -14.95
CA ASP A 332 14.19 57.82 -14.44
C ASP A 332 15.37 58.10 -15.38
N ARG A 333 15.94 57.05 -15.98
CA ARG A 333 17.07 57.13 -16.90
C ARG A 333 16.67 57.75 -18.24
N ILE A 334 15.50 57.40 -18.77
CA ILE A 334 15.06 57.87 -20.10
C ILE A 334 14.48 59.30 -20.10
N ARG A 335 14.19 59.87 -18.91
CA ARG A 335 13.61 61.23 -18.79
C ARG A 335 14.35 62.31 -19.58
N ARG A 336 15.68 62.18 -19.76
CA ARG A 336 16.50 63.17 -20.48
C ARG A 336 16.19 63.28 -21.98
N TRP A 337 15.57 62.28 -22.60
CA TRP A 337 15.23 62.28 -24.04
C TRP A 337 13.78 62.69 -24.33
N GLY A 338 12.95 62.93 -23.32
CA GLY A 338 11.56 63.35 -23.51
C GLY A 338 10.77 62.38 -24.41
N GLU A 339 10.16 62.90 -25.47
CA GLU A 339 9.35 62.10 -26.42
C GLU A 339 10.17 61.25 -27.41
N ALA A 340 11.50 61.49 -27.51
CA ALA A 340 12.35 60.73 -28.42
C ALA A 340 12.56 59.27 -28.01
N ILE A 341 12.32 58.92 -26.73
CA ILE A 341 12.28 57.55 -26.22
C ILE A 341 11.03 57.36 -25.36
N SER A 342 10.24 56.35 -25.68
CA SER A 342 9.05 55.94 -24.92
C SER A 342 9.25 54.55 -24.31
N ILE A 343 8.60 54.30 -23.17
CA ILE A 343 8.42 52.92 -22.67
C ILE A 343 7.36 52.25 -23.53
N ALA A 344 7.78 51.26 -24.31
CA ALA A 344 6.96 50.57 -25.27
C ALA A 344 6.17 49.42 -24.64
N ALA A 345 6.80 48.63 -23.77
CA ALA A 345 6.16 47.46 -23.15
C ALA A 345 6.71 47.16 -21.76
N LEU A 346 5.81 46.81 -20.85
CA LEU A 346 6.09 46.26 -19.52
C LEU A 346 5.81 44.75 -19.60
N ASN A 347 6.83 43.94 -19.91
CA ASN A 347 6.65 42.50 -20.11
C ASN A 347 6.66 41.71 -18.81
N GLY A 348 7.45 42.15 -17.83
CA GLY A 348 7.57 41.52 -16.52
C GLY A 348 8.42 42.36 -15.57
N PRO A 349 8.56 41.95 -14.30
CA PRO A 349 9.12 42.79 -13.22
C PRO A 349 10.52 43.37 -13.49
N GLY A 350 11.34 42.69 -14.29
CA GLY A 350 12.65 43.15 -14.74
C GLY A 350 12.82 43.10 -16.26
N SER A 351 11.74 43.17 -17.03
CA SER A 351 11.76 43.09 -18.49
C SER A 351 10.91 44.19 -19.10
N VAL A 352 11.55 45.29 -19.49
CA VAL A 352 10.90 46.45 -20.11
C VAL A 352 11.43 46.64 -21.52
N VAL A 353 10.58 47.09 -22.44
CA VAL A 353 10.98 47.46 -23.81
C VAL A 353 10.85 48.97 -23.97
N VAL A 354 11.87 49.61 -24.53
CA VAL A 354 11.84 51.02 -24.96
C VAL A 354 11.84 51.11 -26.47
N SER A 355 11.25 52.17 -27.00
CA SER A 355 11.16 52.45 -28.44
C SER A 355 11.42 53.93 -28.67
N GLY A 356 12.11 54.28 -29.76
CA GLY A 356 12.46 55.67 -30.01
C GLY A 356 13.24 55.90 -31.28
N GLU A 357 13.77 57.11 -31.40
CA GLU A 357 14.66 57.52 -32.49
C GLU A 357 15.97 56.72 -32.45
N VAL A 358 16.52 56.41 -33.63
CA VAL A 358 17.73 55.57 -33.78
C VAL A 358 18.92 56.15 -33.00
N THR A 359 19.14 57.46 -33.08
CA THR A 359 20.25 58.14 -32.38
C THR A 359 20.06 58.13 -30.87
N ALA A 360 18.86 58.44 -30.39
CA ALA A 360 18.56 58.46 -28.96
C ALA A 360 18.68 57.06 -28.33
N LEU A 361 18.21 56.01 -29.04
CA LEU A 361 18.39 54.63 -28.60
C LEU A 361 19.85 54.20 -28.58
N GLY A 362 20.67 54.63 -29.53
CA GLY A 362 22.12 54.38 -29.53
C GLY A 362 22.79 54.96 -28.29
N GLU A 363 22.51 56.22 -27.96
CA GLU A 363 23.04 56.86 -26.73
C GLU A 363 22.56 56.18 -25.44
N LEU A 364 21.32 55.66 -25.43
CA LEU A 364 20.79 54.89 -24.31
C LEU A 364 21.49 53.54 -24.18
N LEU A 365 21.69 52.82 -25.28
CA LEU A 365 22.39 51.53 -25.30
C LEU A 365 23.81 51.66 -24.77
N GLU A 366 24.58 52.65 -25.26
CA GLU A 366 25.94 52.93 -24.75
C GLU A 366 25.93 53.23 -23.24
N SER A 367 24.95 54.01 -22.77
CA SER A 367 24.81 54.33 -21.35
C SER A 367 24.43 53.11 -20.49
N LEU A 368 23.61 52.19 -21.02
CA LEU A 368 23.19 50.98 -20.32
C LEU A 368 24.32 49.94 -20.29
N GLU A 369 25.07 49.81 -21.38
CA GLU A 369 26.24 48.94 -21.47
C GLU A 369 27.34 49.39 -20.51
N ALA A 370 27.59 50.70 -20.41
CA ALA A 370 28.55 51.25 -19.44
C ALA A 370 28.20 50.91 -17.97
N ASP A 371 26.91 50.77 -17.67
CA ASP A 371 26.39 50.39 -16.36
C ASP A 371 26.24 48.86 -16.18
N GLY A 372 26.64 48.06 -17.18
CA GLY A 372 26.55 46.60 -17.14
C GLY A 372 25.13 46.04 -17.25
N VAL A 373 24.18 46.82 -17.78
CA VAL A 373 22.78 46.41 -17.94
C VAL A 373 22.62 45.58 -19.21
N HIS A 374 22.00 44.41 -19.11
CA HIS A 374 21.70 43.58 -20.27
C HIS A 374 20.60 44.20 -21.14
N THR A 375 20.88 44.33 -22.43
CA THR A 375 19.96 44.84 -23.45
C THR A 375 19.92 43.89 -24.65
N ARG A 376 18.79 43.89 -25.36
CA ARG A 376 18.61 43.13 -26.60
C ARG A 376 17.77 43.95 -27.59
N GLU A 377 18.36 44.25 -28.74
CA GLU A 377 17.63 44.89 -29.84
C GLU A 377 16.52 43.95 -30.35
N ILE A 378 15.37 44.55 -30.67
CA ILE A 378 14.26 43.86 -31.32
C ILE A 378 14.36 44.19 -32.82
N PRO A 379 14.31 43.18 -33.72
CA PRO A 379 14.45 43.40 -35.16
C PRO A 379 13.20 44.08 -35.73
N VAL A 380 13.16 45.40 -35.58
CA VAL A 380 12.19 46.36 -36.11
C VAL A 380 12.92 47.65 -36.43
N ASP A 381 12.54 48.31 -37.51
CA ASP A 381 13.10 49.59 -37.98
C ASP A 381 12.12 50.77 -37.75
N TYR A 382 11.15 50.59 -36.87
CA TYR A 382 10.17 51.58 -36.44
C TYR A 382 9.97 51.52 -34.92
N ALA A 383 9.55 52.64 -34.33
CA ALA A 383 9.34 52.78 -32.89
C ALA A 383 7.85 52.62 -32.51
N SER A 384 7.34 51.38 -32.51
CA SER A 384 5.96 51.15 -32.03
C SER A 384 5.81 51.44 -30.53
N HIS A 385 4.60 51.80 -30.11
CA HIS A 385 4.25 52.20 -28.74
C HIS A 385 4.93 53.50 -28.30
N SER A 386 5.12 54.42 -29.24
CA SER A 386 5.74 55.74 -29.03
C SER A 386 5.02 56.85 -29.79
N ALA A 387 5.41 58.10 -29.53
CA ALA A 387 4.92 59.30 -30.24
C ALA A 387 5.04 59.19 -31.76
N GLN A 388 6.01 58.43 -32.30
CA GLN A 388 6.16 58.23 -33.75
C GLN A 388 4.88 57.71 -34.42
N MET A 389 4.07 56.93 -33.71
CA MET A 389 2.85 56.33 -34.24
C MET A 389 1.74 57.36 -34.49
N GLU A 390 1.84 58.58 -33.94
CA GLU A 390 0.88 59.66 -34.19
C GLU A 390 0.86 60.07 -35.68
N THR A 391 1.98 59.90 -36.39
CA THR A 391 2.11 60.21 -37.82
C THR A 391 1.20 59.37 -38.71
N ILE A 392 0.87 58.15 -38.28
CA ILE A 392 0.03 57.21 -39.04
C ILE A 392 -1.39 57.09 -38.46
N ARG A 393 -1.75 57.95 -37.49
CA ARG A 393 -3.04 57.89 -36.79
C ARG A 393 -4.21 57.88 -37.77
N ASP A 394 -4.31 58.91 -38.59
CA ASP A 394 -5.47 59.08 -39.46
C ASP A 394 -5.56 57.96 -40.51
N THR A 395 -4.42 57.52 -41.06
CA THR A 395 -4.33 56.35 -41.95
C THR A 395 -4.90 55.08 -41.29
N VAL A 396 -4.53 54.81 -40.03
CA VAL A 396 -5.03 53.63 -39.28
C VAL A 396 -6.53 53.76 -38.99
N ILE A 397 -6.99 54.94 -38.55
CA ILE A 397 -8.41 55.16 -38.23
C ILE A 397 -9.30 54.98 -39.46
N GLU A 398 -8.93 55.61 -40.58
CA GLU A 398 -9.71 55.56 -41.81
C GLU A 398 -9.74 54.13 -42.41
N SER A 399 -8.58 53.47 -42.47
CA SER A 399 -8.46 52.12 -43.03
C SER A 399 -9.21 51.05 -42.21
N LEU A 400 -9.34 51.24 -40.89
CA LEU A 400 -9.99 50.30 -39.99
C LEU A 400 -11.44 50.66 -39.63
N ALA A 401 -11.96 51.83 -40.05
CA ALA A 401 -13.36 52.22 -39.82
C ALA A 401 -14.42 51.16 -40.21
N PRO A 402 -14.21 50.29 -41.23
CA PRO A 402 -15.17 49.26 -41.58
C PRO A 402 -15.31 48.09 -40.60
N ILE A 403 -14.39 47.89 -39.64
CA ILE A 403 -14.44 46.72 -38.75
C ILE A 403 -15.67 46.73 -37.85
N ARG A 404 -16.12 45.54 -37.42
CA ARG A 404 -17.30 45.39 -36.54
C ARG A 404 -16.96 44.50 -35.33
N PRO A 405 -16.48 45.10 -34.24
CA PRO A 405 -16.21 44.39 -32.99
C PRO A 405 -17.47 43.75 -32.43
N ARG A 406 -17.28 42.64 -31.70
CA ARG A 406 -18.35 41.84 -31.10
C ARG A 406 -18.03 41.56 -29.65
N LEU A 407 -19.05 41.22 -28.88
CA LEU A 407 -18.86 40.64 -27.56
C LEU A 407 -18.16 39.27 -27.70
N SER A 408 -17.05 39.11 -26.99
CA SER A 408 -16.26 37.88 -26.99
C SER A 408 -16.96 36.74 -26.25
N VAL A 409 -16.69 35.52 -26.69
CA VAL A 409 -17.13 34.27 -26.02
C VAL A 409 -16.13 33.87 -24.94
N VAL A 410 -14.84 34.15 -25.16
CA VAL A 410 -13.75 33.92 -24.21
C VAL A 410 -13.28 35.27 -23.65
N PRO A 411 -13.18 35.45 -22.33
CA PRO A 411 -12.68 36.69 -21.72
C PRO A 411 -11.37 37.18 -22.34
N PHE A 412 -11.38 38.42 -22.82
CA PHE A 412 -10.25 39.09 -23.45
C PHE A 412 -9.59 40.06 -22.47
N TYR A 413 -8.31 39.82 -22.17
CA TYR A 413 -7.50 40.69 -21.32
C TYR A 413 -6.58 41.53 -22.19
N SER A 414 -6.88 42.83 -22.24
CA SER A 414 -6.19 43.83 -23.03
C SER A 414 -4.92 44.28 -22.33
N THR A 415 -3.82 44.28 -23.06
CA THR A 415 -2.54 44.85 -22.63
C THR A 415 -2.46 46.36 -22.86
N VAL A 416 -3.39 46.95 -23.62
CA VAL A 416 -3.53 48.43 -23.66
C VAL A 416 -4.06 48.98 -22.33
N THR A 417 -4.89 48.19 -21.62
CA THR A 417 -5.55 48.61 -20.37
C THR A 417 -5.07 47.83 -19.14
N GLY A 418 -4.26 46.79 -19.32
CA GLY A 418 -3.70 45.96 -18.23
C GLY A 418 -4.72 45.01 -17.56
N GLY A 419 -5.84 44.69 -18.22
CA GLY A 419 -6.92 43.92 -17.58
C GLY A 419 -8.06 43.51 -18.52
N LEU A 420 -9.14 42.97 -17.95
CA LEU A 420 -10.33 42.54 -18.68
C LEU A 420 -10.94 43.73 -19.45
N PHE A 421 -11.30 43.52 -20.71
CA PHE A 421 -11.76 44.58 -21.60
C PHE A 421 -13.07 44.22 -22.32
N ASP A 422 -14.01 45.17 -22.42
CA ASP A 422 -15.23 45.02 -23.21
C ASP A 422 -14.90 45.08 -24.70
N THR A 423 -15.04 43.93 -25.36
CA THR A 423 -14.58 43.76 -26.74
C THR A 423 -15.43 44.49 -27.78
N ASN A 424 -16.59 45.05 -27.42
CA ASN A 424 -17.28 46.01 -28.29
C ASN A 424 -16.44 47.28 -28.53
N GLY A 425 -15.49 47.56 -27.62
CA GLY A 425 -14.57 48.69 -27.71
C GLY A 425 -13.40 48.50 -28.66
N LEU A 426 -13.22 47.33 -29.31
CA LEU A 426 -12.08 47.04 -30.23
C LEU A 426 -12.21 47.74 -31.60
N THR A 427 -12.57 49.01 -31.59
CA THR A 427 -12.77 49.86 -32.78
C THR A 427 -11.45 50.28 -33.42
N ALA A 428 -11.51 50.98 -34.56
CA ALA A 428 -10.32 51.55 -35.20
C ALA A 428 -9.47 52.40 -34.22
N GLU A 429 -10.12 53.16 -33.33
CA GLU A 429 -9.47 53.96 -32.29
C GLU A 429 -8.70 53.08 -31.29
N TYR A 430 -9.25 51.91 -30.92
CA TYR A 430 -8.54 50.97 -30.08
C TYR A 430 -7.28 50.44 -30.77
N TRP A 431 -7.37 50.05 -32.04
CA TRP A 431 -6.21 49.51 -32.76
C TRP A 431 -5.11 50.55 -32.99
N TYR A 432 -5.46 51.82 -33.22
CA TYR A 432 -4.51 52.93 -33.17
C TYR A 432 -3.89 53.08 -31.78
N ARG A 433 -4.69 53.10 -30.71
CA ARG A 433 -4.19 53.17 -29.34
C ARG A 433 -3.26 52.01 -29.01
N SER A 434 -3.55 50.79 -29.49
CA SER A 434 -2.69 49.61 -29.32
C SER A 434 -1.35 49.70 -30.06
N LEU A 435 -1.22 50.61 -31.04
CA LEU A 435 0.06 50.96 -31.65
C LEU A 435 0.78 52.04 -30.88
N ARG A 436 0.05 52.97 -30.27
CA ARG A 436 0.61 54.20 -29.69
C ARG A 436 0.95 54.09 -28.21
N GLN A 437 0.17 53.36 -27.44
CA GLN A 437 0.28 53.31 -25.98
C GLN A 437 1.19 52.17 -25.52
N THR A 438 1.75 52.30 -24.32
CA THR A 438 2.55 51.25 -23.68
C THR A 438 1.77 49.95 -23.51
N VAL A 439 2.42 48.82 -23.81
CA VAL A 439 1.87 47.47 -23.60
C VAL A 439 2.04 47.05 -22.13
N LEU A 440 0.95 47.01 -21.37
CA LEU A 440 0.86 46.62 -19.95
C LEU A 440 0.72 45.09 -19.79
N PHE A 441 1.67 44.32 -20.33
CA PHE A 441 1.57 42.85 -20.37
C PHE A 441 1.76 42.19 -19.00
N GLN A 442 2.67 42.71 -18.17
CA GLN A 442 2.84 42.26 -16.78
C GLN A 442 1.52 42.37 -16.01
N ASP A 443 0.83 43.51 -16.12
CA ASP A 443 -0.42 43.78 -15.40
C ASP A 443 -1.52 42.82 -15.85
N ALA A 444 -1.71 42.66 -17.16
CA ALA A 444 -2.68 41.72 -17.71
C ALA A 444 -2.40 40.27 -17.27
N THR A 445 -1.13 39.87 -17.26
CA THR A 445 -0.70 38.54 -16.80
C THR A 445 -0.98 38.34 -15.31
N ALA A 446 -0.66 39.33 -14.47
CA ALA A 446 -0.93 39.29 -13.04
C ALA A 446 -2.44 39.18 -12.74
N VAL A 447 -3.27 39.92 -13.49
CA VAL A 447 -4.74 39.81 -13.37
C VAL A 447 -5.21 38.41 -13.74
N VAL A 448 -4.73 37.85 -14.85
CA VAL A 448 -5.08 36.49 -15.30
C VAL A 448 -4.70 35.42 -14.27
N LEU A 449 -3.50 35.51 -13.68
CA LEU A 449 -3.07 34.63 -12.59
C LEU A 449 -3.99 34.73 -11.37
N GLY A 450 -4.38 35.96 -10.99
CA GLY A 450 -5.33 36.24 -9.91
C GLY A 450 -6.75 35.69 -10.17
N GLN A 451 -7.11 35.39 -11.41
CA GLN A 451 -8.41 34.80 -11.78
C GLN A 451 -8.42 33.25 -11.77
N GLY A 452 -7.37 32.64 -11.20
CA GLY A 452 -7.23 31.19 -11.07
C GLY A 452 -6.64 30.52 -12.32
N CYS A 453 -5.93 31.27 -13.16
CA CYS A 453 -5.14 30.68 -14.25
C CYS A 453 -3.95 29.90 -13.68
N ARG A 454 -3.75 28.69 -14.19
CA ARG A 454 -2.67 27.77 -13.76
C ARG A 454 -1.88 27.19 -14.94
N ALA A 455 -2.31 27.44 -16.18
CA ALA A 455 -1.52 27.15 -17.37
C ALA A 455 -1.64 28.28 -18.38
N LEU A 456 -0.51 28.88 -18.76
CA LEU A 456 -0.42 29.90 -19.80
C LEU A 456 0.28 29.30 -21.02
N ILE A 457 -0.46 29.14 -22.11
CA ILE A 457 0.05 28.57 -23.36
C ILE A 457 0.38 29.71 -24.30
N GLU A 458 1.66 29.92 -24.58
CA GLU A 458 2.09 30.83 -25.63
C GLU A 458 1.79 30.20 -27.01
N VAL A 459 0.80 30.76 -27.69
CA VAL A 459 0.30 30.27 -28.97
C VAL A 459 1.09 30.93 -30.10
N SER A 460 2.28 30.40 -30.37
CA SER A 460 3.23 31.01 -31.30
C SER A 460 4.20 30.02 -31.95
N SER A 461 4.91 30.49 -32.98
CA SER A 461 5.99 29.77 -33.66
C SER A 461 7.25 29.58 -32.82
N HIS A 462 7.41 30.35 -31.73
CA HIS A 462 8.50 30.25 -30.78
C HIS A 462 8.17 31.04 -29.50
N PRO A 463 8.39 30.48 -28.29
CA PRO A 463 8.13 31.20 -27.05
C PRO A 463 9.11 32.37 -26.86
N VAL A 464 8.59 33.59 -26.82
CA VAL A 464 9.36 34.82 -26.56
C VAL A 464 8.91 35.55 -25.28
N LEU A 465 7.73 35.22 -24.75
CA LEU A 465 7.18 35.79 -23.51
C LEU A 465 7.39 34.89 -22.30
N LYS A 466 7.76 33.61 -22.51
CA LYS A 466 7.91 32.60 -21.45
C LYS A 466 8.70 33.10 -20.23
N THR A 467 9.88 33.68 -20.43
CA THR A 467 10.72 34.17 -19.32
C THR A 467 10.06 35.33 -18.55
N ALA A 468 9.39 36.23 -19.25
CA ALA A 468 8.73 37.38 -18.63
C ALA A 468 7.50 36.96 -17.81
N VAL A 469 6.68 36.04 -18.35
CA VAL A 469 5.54 35.46 -17.65
C VAL A 469 6.00 34.67 -16.42
N GLN A 470 7.07 33.89 -16.55
CA GLN A 470 7.65 33.12 -15.44
C GLN A 470 8.09 34.05 -14.28
N ALA A 471 8.78 35.15 -14.59
CA ALA A 471 9.15 36.15 -13.59
C ALA A 471 7.93 36.81 -12.91
N THR A 472 6.83 37.02 -13.65
CA THR A 472 5.57 37.50 -13.05
C THR A 472 4.94 36.49 -12.11
N ILE A 473 5.01 35.19 -12.43
CA ILE A 473 4.51 34.10 -11.55
C ILE A 473 5.32 34.09 -10.25
N GLU A 474 6.65 34.12 -10.34
CA GLU A 474 7.57 34.02 -9.18
C GLU A 474 7.40 35.16 -8.17
N VAL A 475 7.09 36.38 -8.63
CA VAL A 475 6.85 37.53 -7.75
C VAL A 475 5.43 37.53 -7.17
N GLY A 476 4.51 36.74 -7.72
CA GLY A 476 3.13 36.63 -7.25
C GLY A 476 3.00 35.90 -5.90
N ALA A 477 1.86 36.07 -5.23
CA ALA A 477 1.58 35.44 -3.93
C ALA A 477 1.63 33.90 -3.96
N ASP A 478 1.42 33.30 -5.14
CA ASP A 478 1.46 31.87 -5.39
C ASP A 478 2.63 31.51 -6.36
N GLY A 479 3.87 31.78 -5.94
CA GLY A 479 5.09 31.73 -6.77
C GLY A 479 5.39 30.48 -7.61
N ASP A 480 4.67 29.37 -7.37
CA ASP A 480 4.78 28.12 -8.12
C ASP A 480 3.45 27.67 -8.76
N ALA A 481 2.35 28.43 -8.66
CA ALA A 481 1.03 27.89 -8.98
C ALA A 481 0.75 27.70 -10.48
N ALA A 482 1.51 28.28 -11.40
CA ALA A 482 1.20 28.24 -12.82
C ALA A 482 2.36 27.75 -13.70
N ALA A 483 2.03 27.01 -14.77
CA ALA A 483 2.97 26.59 -15.79
C ALA A 483 2.91 27.50 -17.02
N VAL A 484 4.07 27.76 -17.65
CA VAL A 484 4.18 28.51 -18.91
C VAL A 484 4.67 27.58 -20.02
N LEU A 485 3.84 27.41 -21.04
CA LEU A 485 4.00 26.45 -22.13
C LEU A 485 4.16 27.17 -23.47
N GLY A 486 4.76 26.50 -24.45
CA GLY A 486 4.88 27.02 -25.81
C GLY A 486 4.27 26.05 -26.83
N SER A 487 3.84 26.57 -27.97
CA SER A 487 3.26 25.73 -29.03
C SER A 487 4.33 25.10 -29.92
N LEU A 488 5.22 25.93 -30.47
CA LEU A 488 6.34 25.50 -31.30
C LEU A 488 7.65 26.11 -30.78
N ARG A 489 8.78 25.68 -31.35
CA ARG A 489 10.09 26.26 -31.09
C ARG A 489 10.76 26.60 -32.42
N ARG A 490 11.61 27.63 -32.42
CA ARG A 490 12.45 28.00 -33.56
C ARG A 490 13.23 26.77 -34.03
N ASP A 491 13.20 26.53 -35.35
CA ASP A 491 13.82 25.39 -36.03
C ASP A 491 13.23 24.00 -35.64
N ASP A 492 12.11 23.98 -34.93
CA ASP A 492 11.40 22.77 -34.48
C ASP A 492 9.88 23.01 -34.56
N GLY A 493 9.40 23.23 -35.78
CA GLY A 493 8.01 23.62 -36.08
C GLY A 493 7.09 22.47 -36.51
N GLY A 494 7.47 21.23 -36.22
CA GLY A 494 6.77 20.02 -36.67
C GLY A 494 5.73 19.48 -35.69
N LEU A 495 5.03 18.43 -36.12
CA LEU A 495 4.02 17.76 -35.29
C LEU A 495 4.61 17.12 -34.03
N HIS A 496 5.86 16.64 -34.09
CA HIS A 496 6.56 16.11 -32.92
C HIS A 496 6.66 17.14 -31.79
N ARG A 497 7.11 18.37 -32.09
CA ARG A 497 7.16 19.46 -31.12
C ARG A 497 5.79 19.79 -30.55
N PHE A 498 4.78 19.84 -31.41
CA PHE A 498 3.41 20.08 -30.96
C PHE A 498 2.92 18.96 -30.02
N ALA A 499 3.27 17.69 -30.30
CA ALA A 499 2.96 16.55 -29.43
C ALA A 499 3.65 16.67 -28.06
N THR A 500 4.91 17.11 -28.04
CA THR A 500 5.61 17.41 -26.79
C THR A 500 4.93 18.54 -26.02
N SER A 501 4.43 19.57 -26.70
CA SER A 501 3.67 20.64 -26.06
C SER A 501 2.32 20.17 -25.51
N LEU A 502 1.61 19.28 -26.21
CA LEU A 502 0.42 18.59 -25.68
C LEU A 502 0.76 17.77 -24.42
N ALA A 503 1.89 17.08 -24.42
CA ALA A 503 2.38 16.33 -23.26
C ALA A 503 2.73 17.24 -22.07
N GLU A 504 3.37 18.38 -22.31
CA GLU A 504 3.64 19.39 -21.28
C GLU A 504 2.34 19.96 -20.70
N ALA A 505 1.34 20.23 -21.54
CA ALA A 505 0.01 20.66 -21.09
C ALA A 505 -0.70 19.56 -20.27
N PHE A 506 -0.70 18.33 -20.75
CA PHE A 506 -1.31 17.20 -20.04
C PHE A 506 -0.67 16.98 -18.68
N THR A 507 0.65 17.00 -18.59
CA THR A 507 1.38 16.73 -17.34
C THR A 507 1.24 17.86 -16.31
N CYS A 508 0.99 19.11 -16.73
CA CYS A 508 0.70 20.22 -15.82
C CYS A 508 -0.78 20.33 -15.43
N GLY A 509 -1.66 19.49 -15.98
CA GLY A 509 -3.06 19.38 -15.55
C GLY A 509 -4.11 19.87 -16.55
N VAL A 510 -3.69 20.34 -17.73
CA VAL A 510 -4.61 20.74 -18.80
C VAL A 510 -5.37 19.51 -19.34
N GLY A 511 -6.67 19.65 -19.57
CA GLY A 511 -7.48 18.63 -20.22
C GLY A 511 -7.12 18.52 -21.70
N VAL A 512 -6.47 17.42 -22.07
CA VAL A 512 -6.11 17.10 -23.46
C VAL A 512 -6.90 15.87 -23.90
N ASP A 513 -7.62 15.98 -25.01
CA ASP A 513 -8.35 14.88 -25.65
C ASP A 513 -7.40 14.07 -26.55
N TRP A 514 -6.62 13.19 -25.92
CA TRP A 514 -5.68 12.30 -26.60
C TRP A 514 -6.38 11.27 -27.50
N GLY A 515 -7.69 11.03 -27.33
CA GLY A 515 -8.45 10.18 -28.24
C GLY A 515 -8.40 10.68 -29.69
N ARG A 516 -8.35 12.01 -29.88
CA ARG A 516 -8.27 12.63 -31.21
C ARG A 516 -6.92 12.46 -31.90
N TRP A 517 -5.85 12.15 -31.16
CA TRP A 517 -4.51 11.86 -31.71
C TRP A 517 -4.51 10.63 -32.63
N PHE A 518 -5.35 9.65 -32.30
CA PHE A 518 -5.44 8.38 -33.04
C PHE A 518 -6.44 8.41 -34.20
N GLY A 519 -7.10 9.55 -34.43
CA GLY A 519 -8.13 9.69 -35.45
C GLY A 519 -9.42 8.91 -35.14
N PRO A 520 -10.29 8.66 -36.13
CA PRO A 520 -11.60 8.04 -35.92
C PRO A 520 -11.53 6.52 -35.73
N VAL A 521 -10.39 5.88 -36.01
CA VAL A 521 -10.23 4.43 -35.92
C VAL A 521 -10.07 4.05 -34.45
N ARG A 522 -10.92 3.14 -33.97
CA ARG A 522 -10.78 2.57 -32.63
C ARG A 522 -9.95 1.29 -32.74
N PRO A 523 -8.70 1.28 -32.26
CA PRO A 523 -7.94 0.05 -32.17
C PRO A 523 -8.66 -0.97 -31.27
N GLY A 524 -8.33 -2.26 -31.43
CA GLY A 524 -8.87 -3.34 -30.60
C GLY A 524 -8.58 -3.14 -29.10
N ARG A 525 -9.24 -3.92 -28.23
CA ARG A 525 -8.98 -3.82 -26.78
C ARG A 525 -7.70 -4.56 -26.40
N VAL A 526 -6.93 -3.98 -25.47
CA VAL A 526 -5.74 -4.62 -24.88
C VAL A 526 -5.85 -4.64 -23.36
N GLU A 527 -5.53 -5.78 -22.76
CA GLU A 527 -5.58 -5.98 -21.31
C GLU A 527 -4.28 -5.46 -20.67
N LEU A 528 -4.27 -4.16 -20.37
CA LEU A 528 -3.14 -3.47 -19.77
C LEU A 528 -2.91 -3.88 -18.30
N PRO A 529 -1.67 -3.77 -17.78
CA PRO A 529 -1.36 -4.09 -16.38
C PRO A 529 -2.18 -3.23 -15.40
N GLY A 530 -2.48 -3.81 -14.24
CA GLY A 530 -3.18 -3.13 -13.14
C GLY A 530 -2.32 -2.08 -12.44
N TYR A 531 -2.98 -1.21 -11.66
CA TYR A 531 -2.33 -0.11 -10.94
C TYR A 531 -1.24 -0.59 -9.97
N ALA A 532 -0.10 0.09 -9.97
CA ALA A 532 0.97 -0.10 -8.99
C ALA A 532 0.57 0.47 -7.61
N PHE A 533 -0.13 -0.35 -6.81
CA PHE A 533 -0.42 -0.02 -5.41
C PHE A 533 0.83 -0.16 -4.54
N GLN A 534 1.12 0.86 -3.72
CA GLN A 534 2.15 0.79 -2.69
C GLN A 534 1.58 0.03 -1.49
N HIS A 535 1.85 -1.27 -1.41
CA HIS A 535 1.31 -2.19 -0.39
C HIS A 535 1.89 -1.94 1.02
N ARG A 536 1.56 -0.79 1.61
CA ARG A 536 1.86 -0.47 3.02
C ARG A 536 0.81 -1.10 3.93
N ARG A 537 1.26 -1.64 5.07
CA ARG A 537 0.39 -2.29 6.06
C ARG A 537 -0.36 -1.23 6.89
N PHE A 538 -1.62 -0.99 6.57
CA PHE A 538 -2.52 -0.13 7.36
C PHE A 538 -3.54 -0.98 8.12
N TRP A 539 -3.07 -1.80 9.07
CA TRP A 539 -3.93 -2.64 9.91
C TRP A 539 -4.11 -1.99 11.27
N LEU A 540 -5.36 -1.84 11.71
CA LEU A 540 -5.63 -1.61 13.12
C LEU A 540 -5.31 -2.93 13.83
N GLY A 541 -4.22 -2.97 14.60
CA GLY A 541 -3.95 -4.11 15.48
C GLY A 541 -5.20 -4.38 16.31
N SER A 542 -5.64 -5.64 16.39
CA SER A 542 -6.86 -5.96 17.10
C SER A 542 -6.66 -5.55 18.56
N ARG A 543 -7.22 -4.41 18.96
CA ARG A 543 -7.38 -4.13 20.38
C ARG A 543 -8.33 -5.19 20.86
N SER A 544 -7.82 -6.19 21.58
CA SER A 544 -8.66 -7.03 22.43
C SER A 544 -9.46 -6.06 23.29
N SER A 545 -10.74 -5.87 22.96
CA SER A 545 -11.64 -5.04 23.74
C SER A 545 -11.94 -5.79 25.03
N ALA A 546 -11.01 -5.75 25.97
CA ALA A 546 -11.39 -5.90 27.36
C ALA A 546 -12.40 -4.76 27.62
N GLY A 547 -13.62 -5.11 28.03
CA GLY A 547 -14.60 -4.12 28.47
C GLY A 547 -13.98 -3.17 29.49
N ASP A 548 -14.53 -1.97 29.61
CA ASP A 548 -14.02 -0.95 30.52
C ASP A 548 -13.88 -1.53 31.95
N ALA A 549 -12.66 -1.83 32.40
CA ALA A 549 -12.40 -2.42 33.71
C ALA A 549 -12.97 -1.54 34.84
N ALA A 550 -13.07 -0.22 34.61
CA ALA A 550 -13.68 0.71 35.55
C ALA A 550 -15.19 0.45 35.74
N SER A 551 -15.89 -0.03 34.71
CA SER A 551 -17.33 -0.33 34.76
C SER A 551 -17.69 -1.45 35.74
N VAL A 552 -16.74 -2.31 36.10
CA VAL A 552 -16.88 -3.40 37.09
C VAL A 552 -16.08 -3.14 38.37
N GLY A 553 -15.63 -1.89 38.60
CA GLY A 553 -14.94 -1.48 39.82
C GLY A 553 -13.48 -1.91 39.92
N LEU A 554 -12.86 -2.32 38.81
CA LEU A 554 -11.43 -2.69 38.76
C LEU A 554 -10.59 -1.53 38.23
N SER A 555 -9.36 -1.36 38.74
CA SER A 555 -8.42 -0.38 38.18
C SER A 555 -7.70 -1.00 36.99
N ARG A 556 -7.79 -0.36 35.81
CA ARG A 556 -7.03 -0.78 34.64
C ARG A 556 -5.53 -0.66 34.90
N VAL A 557 -4.79 -1.70 34.54
CA VAL A 557 -3.32 -1.70 34.50
C VAL A 557 -2.92 -1.66 33.03
N ASP A 558 -2.09 -0.69 32.63
CA ASP A 558 -1.61 -0.61 31.24
C ASP A 558 -0.40 -1.54 31.06
N HIS A 559 -0.67 -2.83 31.02
CA HIS A 559 0.35 -3.87 30.88
C HIS A 559 -0.14 -5.00 29.96
N PRO A 560 0.71 -5.61 29.11
CA PRO A 560 0.28 -6.65 28.18
C PRO A 560 -0.27 -7.91 28.86
N PHE A 561 0.31 -8.36 29.99
CA PHE A 561 -0.19 -9.53 30.72
C PHE A 561 -1.22 -9.23 31.81
N VAL A 562 -1.22 -8.01 32.35
CA VAL A 562 -2.03 -7.65 33.54
C VAL A 562 -3.09 -6.67 33.10
N GLY A 563 -4.34 -7.13 33.04
CA GLY A 563 -5.47 -6.32 32.57
C GLY A 563 -6.02 -5.37 33.64
N ALA A 564 -6.02 -5.81 34.90
CA ALA A 564 -6.58 -5.02 35.99
C ALA A 564 -5.97 -5.36 37.37
N GLY A 565 -6.10 -4.44 38.31
CA GLY A 565 -5.74 -4.61 39.72
C GLY A 565 -6.81 -4.05 40.66
N VAL A 566 -6.98 -4.69 41.82
CA VAL A 566 -7.94 -4.27 42.86
C VAL A 566 -7.30 -4.41 44.24
N ALA A 567 -7.45 -3.39 45.07
CA ALA A 567 -7.09 -3.46 46.48
C ALA A 567 -8.15 -4.26 47.25
N LEU A 568 -7.72 -5.18 48.11
CA LEU A 568 -8.64 -5.95 48.94
C LEU A 568 -9.35 -5.04 49.95
N GLY A 569 -10.63 -5.31 50.22
CA GLY A 569 -11.48 -4.43 51.03
C GLY A 569 -11.05 -4.25 52.49
N ASP A 570 -10.18 -5.13 52.99
CA ASP A 570 -9.54 -5.01 54.31
C ASP A 570 -8.29 -4.12 54.30
N GLY A 571 -7.86 -3.64 53.14
CA GLY A 571 -6.68 -2.80 52.94
C GLY A 571 -5.35 -3.54 53.06
N ARG A 572 -5.36 -4.87 53.21
CA ARG A 572 -4.18 -5.68 53.53
C ARG A 572 -3.54 -6.35 52.32
N GLY A 573 -4.01 -6.09 51.10
CA GLY A 573 -3.43 -6.72 49.91
C GLY A 573 -4.01 -6.21 48.60
N TRP A 574 -3.49 -6.78 47.52
CA TRP A 574 -3.94 -6.52 46.15
C TRP A 574 -4.16 -7.83 45.40
N LEU A 575 -5.12 -7.82 44.48
CA LEU A 575 -5.31 -8.86 43.48
C LEU A 575 -5.12 -8.26 42.10
N PHE A 576 -4.18 -8.80 41.34
CA PHE A 576 -3.96 -8.47 39.93
C PHE A 576 -4.49 -9.61 39.07
N THR A 577 -5.13 -9.28 37.94
CA THR A 577 -5.76 -10.26 37.05
C THR A 577 -5.44 -9.97 35.59
N GLY A 578 -5.39 -11.02 34.80
CA GLY A 578 -4.97 -10.99 33.40
C GLY A 578 -5.35 -12.26 32.67
N ARG A 579 -5.11 -12.26 31.36
CA ARG A 579 -5.48 -13.37 30.47
C ARG A 579 -4.36 -13.62 29.48
N LEU A 580 -3.85 -14.85 29.44
CA LEU A 580 -2.82 -15.28 28.49
C LEU A 580 -3.44 -16.24 27.46
N SER A 581 -3.05 -16.08 26.20
CA SER A 581 -3.44 -16.96 25.10
C SER A 581 -2.49 -16.77 23.94
N LEU A 582 -2.14 -17.84 23.23
CA LEU A 582 -1.26 -17.78 22.06
C LEU A 582 -1.89 -17.02 20.88
N GLN A 583 -3.22 -16.89 20.85
CA GLN A 583 -3.92 -16.05 19.85
C GLN A 583 -3.64 -14.55 20.01
N VAL A 584 -3.33 -14.10 21.23
CA VAL A 584 -3.08 -12.70 21.55
C VAL A 584 -1.58 -12.45 21.73
N HIS A 585 -0.87 -13.38 22.36
CA HIS A 585 0.55 -13.31 22.65
C HIS A 585 1.29 -14.40 21.84
N GLY A 586 1.25 -14.28 20.51
CA GLY A 586 1.74 -15.32 19.59
C GLY A 586 3.20 -15.69 19.81
N TRP A 587 4.03 -14.72 20.19
CA TRP A 587 5.45 -14.90 20.47
C TRP A 587 5.72 -15.83 21.68
N LEU A 588 4.75 -16.08 22.56
CA LEU A 588 4.94 -17.06 23.65
C LEU A 588 5.07 -18.49 23.12
N ALA A 589 4.59 -18.78 21.91
CA ALA A 589 4.77 -20.09 21.27
C ALA A 589 6.24 -20.43 21.00
N ASP A 590 7.10 -19.41 20.93
CA ASP A 590 8.53 -19.54 20.69
C ASP A 590 9.32 -19.96 21.95
N HIS A 591 8.67 -20.16 23.09
CA HIS A 591 9.29 -20.73 24.30
C HIS A 591 8.79 -22.16 24.52
N ALA A 592 9.38 -23.11 23.77
CA ALA A 592 8.98 -24.51 23.80
C ALA A 592 10.04 -25.41 24.45
N VAL A 593 9.61 -26.24 25.40
CA VAL A 593 10.47 -27.22 26.08
C VAL A 593 9.86 -28.61 25.89
N LEU A 594 10.62 -29.52 25.30
CA LEU A 594 10.21 -30.89 24.95
C LEU A 594 8.89 -30.92 24.15
N GLY A 595 8.77 -29.99 23.19
CA GLY A 595 7.58 -29.83 22.34
C GLY A 595 6.34 -29.29 23.08
N THR A 596 6.51 -28.69 24.26
CA THR A 596 5.42 -28.09 25.05
C THR A 596 5.69 -26.60 25.22
N VAL A 597 4.72 -25.75 24.88
CA VAL A 597 4.84 -24.30 25.08
C VAL A 597 4.68 -23.99 26.57
N LEU A 598 5.75 -23.47 27.17
CA LEU A 598 5.77 -23.10 28.58
C LEU A 598 5.80 -21.58 28.71
N PHE A 599 5.02 -21.04 29.64
CA PHE A 599 5.19 -19.65 30.05
C PHE A 599 6.59 -19.49 30.69
N PRO A 600 7.41 -18.56 30.20
CA PRO A 600 8.79 -18.44 30.65
C PRO A 600 8.86 -18.00 32.12
N GLY A 601 9.94 -18.40 32.80
CA GLY A 601 10.21 -17.97 34.18
C GLY A 601 10.26 -16.45 34.33
N THR A 602 10.85 -15.78 33.34
CA THR A 602 10.89 -14.31 33.23
C THR A 602 9.50 -13.68 33.07
N GLY A 603 8.52 -14.43 32.59
CA GLY A 603 7.11 -14.01 32.56
C GLY A 603 6.51 -13.87 33.95
N PHE A 604 6.86 -14.76 34.90
CA PHE A 604 6.41 -14.64 36.30
C PHE A 604 7.07 -13.45 37.01
N LEU A 605 8.34 -13.17 36.71
CA LEU A 605 9.01 -11.95 37.18
C LEU A 605 8.34 -10.68 36.66
N GLU A 606 7.91 -10.67 35.39
CA GLU A 606 7.22 -9.53 34.81
C GLU A 606 5.86 -9.26 35.50
N TRP A 607 5.13 -10.31 35.90
CA TRP A 607 3.97 -10.18 36.76
C TRP A 607 4.30 -9.54 38.12
N ALA A 608 5.42 -9.94 38.72
CA ALA A 608 5.90 -9.37 39.98
C ALA A 608 6.33 -7.90 39.81
N PHE A 609 6.99 -7.52 38.72
CA PHE A 609 7.34 -6.13 38.42
C PHE A 609 6.11 -5.24 38.20
N ALA A 610 5.12 -5.73 37.45
CA ALA A 610 3.86 -5.01 37.24
C ALA A 610 3.12 -4.76 38.56
N ALA A 611 3.07 -5.77 39.45
CA ALA A 611 2.49 -5.63 40.78
C ALA A 611 3.31 -4.70 41.69
N GLY A 612 4.63 -4.86 41.69
CA GLY A 612 5.58 -4.07 42.48
C GLY A 612 5.55 -2.59 42.14
N GLY A 613 5.57 -2.24 40.86
CA GLY A 613 5.46 -0.85 40.38
C GLY A 613 4.15 -0.19 40.79
N ARG A 614 3.07 -0.96 40.98
CA ARG A 614 1.79 -0.43 41.46
C ARG A 614 1.80 -0.05 42.95
N VAL A 615 2.57 -0.76 43.76
CA VAL A 615 2.61 -0.60 45.23
C VAL A 615 3.90 0.05 45.75
N GLY A 616 4.84 0.39 44.86
CA GLY A 616 6.14 0.96 45.19
C GLY A 616 7.14 -0.04 45.80
N ALA A 617 6.98 -1.33 45.51
CA ALA A 617 7.87 -2.40 45.96
C ALA A 617 8.66 -2.95 44.75
N GLU A 618 9.73 -2.26 44.39
CA GLU A 618 10.47 -2.41 43.13
C GLU A 618 11.50 -3.56 43.14
N VAL A 619 11.74 -4.17 44.31
CA VAL A 619 12.69 -5.27 44.47
C VAL A 619 11.94 -6.58 44.64
N VAL A 620 12.24 -7.56 43.80
CA VAL A 620 11.84 -8.96 44.00
C VAL A 620 12.92 -9.60 44.88
N GLU A 621 12.67 -9.73 46.18
CA GLU A 621 13.63 -10.34 47.11
C GLU A 621 13.84 -11.82 46.81
N ASP A 622 12.74 -12.51 46.54
CA ASP A 622 12.73 -13.90 46.12
C ASP A 622 11.53 -14.16 45.19
N LEU A 623 11.73 -15.00 44.18
CA LEU A 623 10.68 -15.62 43.39
C LEU A 623 11.08 -17.06 43.15
N THR A 624 10.20 -17.99 43.50
CA THR A 624 10.38 -19.43 43.25
C THR A 624 9.21 -19.94 42.43
N VAL A 625 9.50 -20.55 41.27
CA VAL A 625 8.52 -21.24 40.42
C VAL A 625 8.32 -22.65 40.96
N GLN A 626 7.11 -22.96 41.39
CA GLN A 626 6.72 -24.24 41.96
C GLN A 626 6.16 -25.20 40.91
N ALA A 627 5.43 -24.68 39.92
CA ALA A 627 4.85 -25.47 38.85
C ALA A 627 4.91 -24.71 37.50
N PRO A 628 5.33 -25.36 36.40
CA PRO A 628 5.32 -24.74 35.08
C PRO A 628 3.88 -24.43 34.64
N LEU A 629 3.72 -23.35 33.87
CA LEU A 629 2.45 -23.01 33.23
C LEU A 629 2.51 -23.40 31.75
N VAL A 630 1.70 -24.38 31.36
CA VAL A 630 1.56 -24.82 29.96
C VAL A 630 0.54 -23.95 29.24
N LEU A 631 0.90 -23.45 28.05
CA LEU A 631 -0.02 -22.70 27.19
C LEU A 631 -0.49 -23.59 26.05
N ALA A 632 -1.79 -23.85 25.99
CA ALA A 632 -2.39 -24.61 24.90
C ALA A 632 -2.44 -23.79 23.61
N GLU A 633 -2.38 -24.48 22.47
CA GLU A 633 -2.54 -23.89 21.13
C GLU A 633 -3.87 -23.13 20.99
N HIS A 634 -4.92 -23.66 21.63
CA HIS A 634 -6.26 -23.11 21.63
C HIS A 634 -6.74 -22.82 23.05
N GLY A 635 -7.49 -21.72 23.20
CA GLY A 635 -8.02 -21.29 24.49
C GLY A 635 -7.13 -20.27 25.19
N ALA A 636 -7.53 -19.90 26.41
CA ALA A 636 -6.81 -18.94 27.23
C ALA A 636 -6.75 -19.40 28.67
N VAL A 637 -5.77 -18.87 29.38
CA VAL A 637 -5.62 -19.06 30.83
C VAL A 637 -5.86 -17.74 31.53
N GLN A 638 -6.67 -17.78 32.57
CA GLN A 638 -6.85 -16.67 33.49
C GLN A 638 -5.71 -16.70 34.50
N MET A 639 -5.11 -15.55 34.76
CA MET A 639 -3.97 -15.38 35.65
C MET A 639 -4.37 -14.51 36.83
N GLN A 640 -3.89 -14.84 38.01
CA GLN A 640 -4.01 -14.02 39.22
C GLN A 640 -2.69 -13.89 39.94
N LEU A 641 -2.38 -12.69 40.42
CA LEU A 641 -1.34 -12.46 41.42
C LEU A 641 -1.99 -11.89 42.68
N CYS A 642 -1.89 -12.64 43.78
CA CYS A 642 -2.33 -12.27 45.11
C CYS A 642 -1.15 -11.68 45.87
N LEU A 643 -1.20 -10.39 46.20
CA LEU A 643 -0.16 -9.69 46.95
C LEU A 643 -0.65 -9.40 48.37
N GLY A 644 0.09 -9.87 49.36
CA GLY A 644 -0.25 -9.74 50.77
C GLY A 644 0.13 -8.39 51.42
N GLU A 645 -0.08 -8.35 52.73
CA GLU A 645 0.20 -7.18 53.57
C GLU A 645 1.72 -6.96 53.65
N ALA A 646 2.13 -5.69 53.78
CA ALA A 646 3.52 -5.40 54.09
C ALA A 646 3.80 -5.77 55.54
N ASP A 647 4.88 -6.50 55.79
CA ASP A 647 5.39 -6.70 57.14
C ASP A 647 6.05 -5.40 57.69
N ALA A 648 6.57 -5.47 58.92
CA ALA A 648 7.23 -4.34 59.57
C ALA A 648 8.47 -3.80 58.83
N HIS A 649 8.97 -4.54 57.83
CA HIS A 649 10.12 -4.19 57.00
C HIS A 649 9.72 -3.81 55.56
N GLY A 650 8.42 -3.64 55.29
CA GLY A 650 7.93 -3.28 53.96
C GLY A 650 7.88 -4.45 52.97
N ARG A 651 8.10 -5.70 53.43
CA ARG A 651 8.10 -6.89 52.59
C ARG A 651 6.69 -7.43 52.42
N ARG A 652 6.32 -7.74 51.18
CA ARG A 652 4.99 -8.21 50.78
C ARG A 652 5.10 -9.58 50.11
N PRO A 653 4.57 -10.66 50.71
CA PRO A 653 4.52 -11.95 50.04
C PRO A 653 3.53 -11.90 48.87
N PHE A 654 3.82 -12.62 47.80
CA PHE A 654 2.89 -12.78 46.68
C PHE A 654 2.84 -14.22 46.19
N ASP A 655 1.71 -14.56 45.57
CA ASP A 655 1.46 -15.86 44.96
C ASP A 655 0.80 -15.67 43.60
N ILE A 656 1.26 -16.44 42.59
CA ILE A 656 0.75 -16.40 41.22
C ILE A 656 0.01 -17.70 40.92
N TYR A 657 -1.23 -17.57 40.47
CA TYR A 657 -2.13 -18.66 40.13
C TYR A 657 -2.61 -18.55 38.69
N SER A 658 -2.95 -19.70 38.09
CA SER A 658 -3.67 -19.72 36.81
C SER A 658 -4.81 -20.74 36.83
N ARG A 659 -5.78 -20.56 35.94
CA ARG A 659 -6.77 -21.58 35.58
C ARG A 659 -7.14 -21.49 34.09
N PRO A 660 -7.46 -22.60 33.41
CA PRO A 660 -8.02 -22.55 32.06
C PRO A 660 -9.36 -21.80 32.02
N GLU A 661 -9.61 -21.08 30.94
CA GLU A 661 -10.88 -20.42 30.65
C GLU A 661 -11.88 -21.43 30.06
N SER A 662 -13.04 -21.66 30.71
CA SER A 662 -14.04 -22.62 30.21
C SER A 662 -14.82 -22.04 29.02
N SER A 663 -15.10 -22.92 28.05
CA SER A 663 -15.91 -22.60 26.87
C SER A 663 -17.40 -22.66 27.26
N GLY A 664 -17.94 -21.61 27.88
CA GLY A 664 -19.37 -21.56 28.22
C GLY A 664 -19.79 -20.74 29.44
N GLY A 665 -18.88 -20.02 30.11
CA GLY A 665 -19.24 -19.09 31.19
C GLY A 665 -19.67 -19.75 32.51
N THR A 666 -19.56 -21.07 32.63
CA THR A 666 -19.68 -21.79 33.91
C THR A 666 -18.28 -22.10 34.43
N GLU A 667 -17.92 -21.55 35.60
CA GLU A 667 -16.57 -21.65 36.18
C GLU A 667 -16.29 -23.06 36.71
N THR A 668 -15.54 -23.88 35.97
CA THR A 668 -15.31 -25.29 36.35
C THR A 668 -13.86 -25.74 36.11
N GLY A 669 -12.90 -25.12 36.82
CA GLY A 669 -11.51 -25.61 36.88
C GLY A 669 -10.77 -25.11 38.14
N PRO A 670 -9.95 -25.95 38.80
CA PRO A 670 -9.17 -25.53 39.98
C PRO A 670 -8.06 -24.54 39.60
N TRP A 671 -7.75 -23.61 40.51
CA TRP A 671 -6.57 -22.75 40.38
C TRP A 671 -5.29 -23.54 40.67
N THR A 672 -4.31 -23.44 39.77
CA THR A 672 -2.97 -24.00 39.95
C THR A 672 -2.05 -22.90 40.46
N HIS A 673 -1.31 -23.16 41.54
CA HIS A 673 -0.29 -22.27 42.07
C HIS A 673 1.03 -22.48 41.33
N HIS A 674 1.57 -21.43 40.71
CA HIS A 674 2.73 -21.52 39.84
C HIS A 674 4.01 -20.95 40.45
N ALA A 675 3.90 -19.81 41.15
CA ALA A 675 5.05 -19.13 41.73
C ALA A 675 4.68 -18.43 43.03
N THR A 676 5.64 -18.34 43.94
CA THR A 676 5.54 -17.59 45.19
C THR A 676 6.79 -16.74 45.36
N GLY A 677 6.68 -15.62 46.07
CA GLY A 677 7.81 -14.74 46.27
C GLY A 677 7.54 -13.61 47.24
N VAL A 678 8.50 -12.69 47.35
CA VAL A 678 8.42 -11.51 48.21
C VAL A 678 8.87 -10.27 47.45
N LEU A 679 8.03 -9.23 47.45
CA LEU A 679 8.37 -7.89 46.98
C LEU A 679 8.77 -7.03 48.17
N SER A 680 9.75 -6.14 48.01
CA SER A 680 10.11 -5.17 49.04
C SER A 680 10.41 -3.78 48.48
N THR A 681 10.31 -2.80 49.36
CA THR A 681 10.66 -1.42 49.04
C THR A 681 12.17 -1.25 49.03
N ASN A 682 12.65 -0.37 48.16
CA ASN A 682 14.07 -0.06 48.03
C ASN A 682 14.50 0.95 49.12
N GLU A 683 14.41 0.60 50.43
CA GLU A 683 14.83 1.48 51.53
C GLU A 683 16.22 1.15 52.13
N VAL A 684 17.15 2.08 51.89
CA VAL A 684 18.22 2.62 52.77
C VAL A 684 19.08 1.61 53.56
N GLY A 685 19.82 0.76 52.84
CA GLY A 685 20.89 -0.06 53.45
C GLY A 685 22.03 -0.49 52.54
N GLY A 686 22.03 -0.11 51.25
CA GLY A 686 23.05 -0.61 50.31
C GLY A 686 23.19 0.13 48.97
N ARG A 687 22.49 1.25 48.75
CA ARG A 687 22.52 2.04 47.49
C ARG A 687 23.90 2.56 47.08
N GLY A 688 24.91 2.51 47.95
CA GLY A 688 26.19 3.15 47.70
C GLY A 688 27.27 2.30 47.02
N SER A 689 27.24 0.96 47.15
CA SER A 689 28.43 0.15 46.86
C SER A 689 28.30 -0.88 45.74
N SER A 690 27.10 -1.39 45.42
CA SER A 690 26.92 -2.36 44.33
C SER A 690 26.46 -1.72 43.03
N GLU A 691 25.60 -0.70 43.08
CA GLU A 691 25.16 0.09 41.91
C GLU A 691 26.29 0.96 41.38
N SER A 692 27.06 1.62 42.26
CA SER A 692 28.26 2.37 41.86
C SER A 692 29.32 1.47 41.23
N LEU A 693 29.57 0.29 41.78
CA LEU A 693 30.51 -0.70 41.22
C LEU A 693 30.01 -1.26 39.87
N ALA A 694 28.70 -1.52 39.73
CA ALA A 694 28.10 -1.98 38.48
C ALA A 694 28.13 -0.89 37.39
N GLN A 695 27.90 0.37 37.77
CA GLN A 695 28.01 1.52 36.87
C GLN A 695 29.47 1.78 36.46
N GLU A 696 30.42 1.69 37.41
CA GLU A 696 31.87 1.80 37.16
C GLU A 696 32.41 0.66 36.28
N LEU A 697 31.85 -0.55 36.38
CA LEU A 697 32.20 -1.70 35.53
C LEU A 697 31.84 -1.49 34.06
N PHE A 698 30.86 -0.64 33.75
CA PHE A 698 30.47 -0.31 32.37
C PHE A 698 31.13 0.99 31.87
N VAL A 699 31.11 2.05 32.68
CA VAL A 699 31.64 3.38 32.33
C VAL A 699 33.18 3.35 32.28
N GLY A 700 33.74 3.04 31.11
CA GLY A 700 35.18 3.01 30.84
C GLY A 700 35.72 1.66 30.33
N SER A 701 34.87 0.64 30.22
CA SER A 701 35.24 -0.69 29.73
C SER A 701 35.05 -0.81 28.22
N ALA A 702 36.03 -1.39 27.51
CA ALA A 702 35.85 -1.77 26.10
C ALA A 702 34.78 -2.88 25.99
N TRP A 703 33.90 -2.81 24.98
CA TRP A 703 32.88 -3.81 24.69
C TRP A 703 33.09 -4.40 23.28
N PRO A 704 33.28 -5.73 23.13
CA PRO A 704 33.37 -6.72 24.21
C PRO A 704 34.64 -6.52 25.06
N PRO A 705 34.65 -7.01 26.32
CA PRO A 705 35.81 -6.87 27.20
C PRO A 705 37.08 -7.49 26.62
N ALA A 706 38.22 -6.81 26.82
CA ALA A 706 39.52 -7.32 26.38
C ALA A 706 39.79 -8.72 26.98
N GLY A 707 40.24 -9.63 26.11
CA GLY A 707 40.51 -11.04 26.46
C GLY A 707 39.28 -11.97 26.44
N ALA A 708 38.10 -11.48 26.06
CA ALA A 708 36.93 -12.33 25.87
C ALA A 708 36.94 -13.00 24.47
N VAL A 709 36.58 -14.28 24.42
CA VAL A 709 36.52 -15.09 23.19
C VAL A 709 35.07 -15.19 22.72
N SER A 710 34.81 -14.98 21.43
CA SER A 710 33.46 -15.08 20.85
C SER A 710 32.90 -16.49 21.03
N ALA A 711 31.64 -16.58 21.47
CA ALA A 711 30.87 -17.82 21.45
C ALA A 711 30.14 -17.93 20.10
N ASP A 712 29.94 -19.17 19.64
CA ASP A 712 29.15 -19.50 18.46
C ASP A 712 27.68 -19.64 18.85
N ILE A 713 26.86 -18.70 18.39
CA ILE A 713 25.44 -18.60 18.74
C ILE A 713 24.60 -19.68 18.06
N ASP A 714 24.89 -19.98 16.79
CA ASP A 714 24.13 -20.98 16.03
C ASP A 714 24.35 -22.36 16.67
N ALA A 715 25.61 -22.69 16.96
CA ALA A 715 25.96 -23.93 17.65
C ALA A 715 25.35 -24.01 19.07
N LEU A 716 25.17 -22.88 19.75
CA LEU A 716 24.50 -22.82 21.06
C LEU A 716 23.02 -23.20 20.95
N TYR A 717 22.28 -22.63 20.00
CA TYR A 717 20.86 -22.94 19.85
C TYR A 717 20.64 -24.38 19.36
N GLU A 718 21.56 -24.93 18.55
CA GLU A 718 21.57 -26.35 18.20
C GLU A 718 21.74 -27.26 19.44
N ARG A 719 22.64 -26.90 20.36
CA ARG A 719 22.84 -27.65 21.61
C ARG A 719 21.62 -27.60 22.53
N LEU A 720 21.02 -26.41 22.70
CA LEU A 720 19.80 -26.23 23.49
C LEU A 720 18.63 -27.04 22.91
N ALA A 721 18.46 -27.04 21.59
CA ALA A 721 17.47 -27.87 20.91
C ALA A 721 17.74 -29.38 21.14
N GLY A 722 19.01 -29.79 21.16
CA GLY A 722 19.43 -31.17 21.44
C GLY A 722 19.03 -31.68 22.83
N ILE A 723 18.91 -30.80 23.82
CA ILE A 723 18.41 -31.13 25.18
C ILE A 723 16.92 -30.81 25.37
N GLY A 724 16.21 -30.53 24.28
CA GLY A 724 14.77 -30.32 24.26
C GLY A 724 14.31 -28.88 24.48
N VAL A 725 15.20 -27.89 24.59
CA VAL A 725 14.82 -26.47 24.68
C VAL A 725 14.85 -25.86 23.29
N VAL A 726 13.67 -25.65 22.71
CA VAL A 726 13.52 -25.10 21.35
C VAL A 726 12.98 -23.68 21.46
N TYR A 727 13.87 -22.72 21.30
CA TYR A 727 13.51 -21.31 21.18
C TYR A 727 13.15 -20.97 19.74
N GLY A 728 12.00 -20.34 19.52
CA GLY A 728 11.62 -19.73 18.25
C GLY A 728 12.12 -18.29 18.11
N PRO A 729 11.81 -17.62 16.99
CA PRO A 729 12.40 -16.33 16.63
C PRO A 729 12.33 -15.25 17.71
N ALA A 730 11.21 -15.13 18.45
CA ALA A 730 11.05 -14.09 19.47
C ALA A 730 11.97 -14.28 20.69
N PHE A 731 12.31 -15.53 21.04
CA PHE A 731 13.23 -15.86 22.13
C PHE A 731 14.68 -16.03 21.67
N GLN A 732 14.98 -15.98 20.36
CA GLN A 732 16.35 -15.98 19.85
C GLN A 732 16.94 -14.56 19.80
N GLY A 733 16.86 -13.82 20.91
CA GLY A 733 17.29 -12.41 20.99
C GLY A 733 18.80 -12.20 21.04
N LEU A 734 19.60 -13.26 21.16
CA LEU A 734 21.05 -13.18 21.29
C LEU A 734 21.73 -12.76 19.97
N ARG A 735 22.39 -11.60 19.96
CA ARG A 735 23.08 -11.05 18.77
C ARG A 735 24.57 -11.34 18.77
N ALA A 736 25.20 -11.27 19.94
CA ALA A 736 26.60 -11.54 20.10
C ALA A 736 26.87 -12.03 21.53
N ALA A 737 27.86 -12.91 21.69
CA ALA A 737 28.20 -13.50 22.98
C ALA A 737 29.71 -13.73 23.08
N TRP A 738 30.28 -13.50 24.26
CA TRP A 738 31.69 -13.69 24.56
C TRP A 738 31.91 -14.31 25.93
N ARG A 739 32.99 -15.08 26.06
CA ARG A 739 33.39 -15.72 27.31
C ARG A 739 34.77 -15.24 27.75
N ARG A 740 34.91 -14.93 29.03
CA ARG A 740 36.20 -14.66 29.69
C ARG A 740 36.27 -15.41 31.02
N GLY A 741 36.92 -16.57 31.03
CA GLY A 741 36.96 -17.44 32.22
C GLY A 741 35.56 -17.95 32.60
N GLU A 742 35.10 -17.56 33.79
CA GLU A 742 33.75 -17.85 34.33
C GLU A 742 32.75 -16.70 34.10
N GLU A 743 33.15 -15.66 33.36
CA GLU A 743 32.29 -14.55 32.97
C GLU A 743 31.79 -14.72 31.54
N VAL A 744 30.51 -14.40 31.34
CA VAL A 744 29.84 -14.37 30.04
C VAL A 744 29.34 -12.95 29.79
N PHE A 745 29.52 -12.48 28.57
CA PHE A 745 29.03 -11.20 28.09
C PHE A 745 28.14 -11.43 26.88
N ALA A 746 27.02 -10.74 26.79
CA ALA A 746 26.11 -10.88 25.66
C ALA A 746 25.45 -9.56 25.28
N GLU A 747 25.16 -9.44 23.98
CA GLU A 747 24.25 -8.43 23.43
C GLU A 747 22.96 -9.13 23.06
N VAL A 748 21.85 -8.69 23.66
CA VAL A 748 20.51 -9.23 23.40
C VAL A 748 19.58 -8.12 22.92
N GLU A 749 18.72 -8.45 21.98
CA GLU A 749 17.83 -7.52 21.32
C GLU A 749 16.50 -8.20 20.97
N ILE A 750 15.39 -7.55 21.31
CA ILE A 750 14.06 -7.96 20.84
C ILE A 750 13.92 -7.64 19.34
N ASP A 751 13.21 -8.46 18.58
CA ASP A 751 13.01 -8.18 17.15
C ASP A 751 12.24 -6.85 16.91
N GLN A 752 12.32 -6.35 15.67
CA GLN A 752 11.65 -5.09 15.30
C GLN A 752 10.12 -5.20 15.30
N GLU A 753 9.57 -6.41 15.17
CA GLU A 753 8.12 -6.62 15.16
C GLU A 753 7.51 -6.40 16.56
N HIS A 754 8.25 -6.76 17.61
CA HIS A 754 7.82 -6.67 19.00
C HIS A 754 8.42 -5.47 19.76
N ALA A 755 9.31 -4.67 19.14
CA ALA A 755 9.99 -3.54 19.79
C ALA A 755 9.03 -2.48 20.40
N GLU A 756 7.90 -2.19 19.74
CA GLU A 756 6.91 -1.24 20.27
C GLU A 756 6.10 -1.82 21.44
N GLU A 757 5.79 -3.12 21.42
CA GLU A 757 5.12 -3.80 22.54
C GLU A 757 6.07 -3.94 23.75
N SER A 758 7.36 -4.20 23.50
CA SER A 758 8.43 -4.33 24.51
C SER A 758 8.50 -3.15 25.48
N ARG A 759 8.19 -1.93 25.03
CA ARG A 759 8.20 -0.72 25.88
C ARG A 759 7.11 -0.69 26.96
N ARG A 760 6.10 -1.56 26.86
CA ARG A 760 4.99 -1.66 27.82
C ARG A 760 5.26 -2.65 28.94
N PHE A 761 6.31 -3.45 28.81
CA PHE A 761 6.82 -4.33 29.85
C PHE A 761 7.85 -3.57 30.71
N GLY A 762 7.99 -3.97 31.97
CA GLY A 762 9.15 -3.65 32.78
C GLY A 762 10.41 -4.14 32.09
N LEU A 763 10.49 -5.44 31.81
CA LEU A 763 11.48 -5.99 30.90
C LEU A 763 10.86 -7.14 30.11
N HIS A 764 10.81 -7.01 28.78
CA HIS A 764 10.12 -7.99 27.93
C HIS A 764 10.61 -9.42 28.22
N PRO A 765 9.72 -10.39 28.54
CA PRO A 765 10.13 -11.72 29.01
C PRO A 765 11.10 -12.44 28.07
N ALA A 766 10.89 -12.35 26.76
CA ALA A 766 11.78 -12.95 25.77
C ALA A 766 13.17 -12.28 25.70
N LEU A 767 13.25 -10.95 25.87
CA LEU A 767 14.52 -10.22 25.94
C LEU A 767 15.29 -10.62 27.21
N PHE A 768 14.58 -10.76 28.33
CA PHE A 768 15.21 -11.14 29.59
C PHE A 768 15.65 -12.60 29.62
N ASP A 769 14.85 -13.52 29.05
CA ASP A 769 15.20 -14.95 28.99
C ASP A 769 16.45 -15.15 28.12
N SER A 770 16.49 -14.47 26.96
CA SER A 770 17.64 -14.47 26.04
C SER A 770 18.97 -14.11 26.71
N ALA A 771 18.92 -13.26 27.75
CA ALA A 771 20.10 -12.81 28.48
C ALA A 771 20.82 -13.95 29.23
N PHE A 772 20.13 -15.08 29.46
CA PHE A 772 20.67 -16.25 30.17
C PHE A 772 21.03 -17.42 29.26
N HIS A 773 20.65 -17.40 27.98
CA HIS A 773 20.85 -18.54 27.07
C HIS A 773 22.33 -18.97 26.97
N VAL A 774 23.25 -18.00 26.94
CA VAL A 774 24.70 -18.26 26.91
C VAL A 774 25.19 -18.86 28.22
N ALA A 775 24.63 -18.46 29.35
CA ALA A 775 25.02 -19.01 30.65
C ALA A 775 24.57 -20.47 30.82
N LEU A 776 23.37 -20.81 30.31
CA LEU A 776 22.82 -22.17 30.33
C LEU A 776 23.69 -23.16 29.54
N ASP A 777 24.28 -22.71 28.43
CA ASP A 777 25.16 -23.50 27.59
C ASP A 777 26.61 -23.58 28.14
N VAL A 778 27.18 -22.45 28.57
CA VAL A 778 28.61 -22.30 28.86
C VAL A 778 29.02 -22.79 30.27
N LEU A 779 28.07 -22.84 31.21
CA LEU A 779 28.32 -23.17 32.62
C LEU A 779 27.82 -24.57 33.02
N GLY A 780 27.48 -25.43 32.06
CA GLY A 780 27.42 -26.89 32.28
C GLY A 780 26.09 -27.46 32.77
N ALA A 781 24.95 -26.89 32.37
CA ALA A 781 23.64 -27.40 32.78
C ALA A 781 23.15 -28.64 31.96
N GLY A 782 24.02 -29.22 31.11
CA GLY A 782 23.67 -30.27 30.13
C GLY A 782 24.52 -31.55 30.15
N ASP A 783 25.40 -31.77 31.13
CA ASP A 783 26.26 -32.96 31.15
C ASP A 783 25.55 -34.25 31.63
N GLU A 784 24.31 -34.17 32.16
CA GLU A 784 23.49 -35.35 32.49
C GLU A 784 22.40 -35.63 31.43
N PRO A 785 22.40 -36.80 30.77
CA PRO A 785 21.38 -37.18 29.80
C PRO A 785 19.97 -37.23 30.43
N GLY A 786 19.00 -36.54 29.81
CA GLY A 786 17.58 -36.62 30.17
C GLY A 786 17.06 -35.58 31.15
N ARG A 787 17.84 -34.53 31.47
CA ARG A 787 17.44 -33.45 32.36
C ARG A 787 17.58 -32.09 31.67
N THR A 788 16.50 -31.31 31.61
CA THR A 788 16.48 -30.00 30.93
C THR A 788 16.46 -28.87 31.96
N PRO A 789 17.47 -27.99 32.02
CA PRO A 789 17.55 -26.91 32.99
C PRO A 789 16.55 -25.79 32.67
N LEU A 790 15.70 -25.43 33.63
CA LEU A 790 14.81 -24.28 33.54
C LEU A 790 15.09 -23.28 34.67
N LEU A 791 14.88 -22.00 34.38
CA LEU A 791 14.99 -20.94 35.37
C LEU A 791 13.96 -21.17 36.48
N PHE A 792 14.43 -21.37 37.70
CA PHE A 792 13.60 -21.90 38.79
C PHE A 792 13.39 -20.89 39.91
N SER A 793 14.45 -20.24 40.38
CA SER A 793 14.35 -19.24 41.44
C SER A 793 15.28 -18.06 41.23
N TRP A 794 14.81 -16.87 41.60
CA TRP A 794 15.55 -15.63 41.54
C TRP A 794 15.56 -15.00 42.92
N SER A 795 16.71 -14.48 43.32
CA SER A 795 16.85 -13.73 44.57
C SER A 795 17.42 -12.35 44.28
N ARG A 796 16.78 -11.34 44.87
CA ARG A 796 17.14 -9.93 44.79
C ARG A 796 17.30 -9.45 43.35
N VAL A 797 16.17 -9.45 42.63
CA VAL A 797 16.05 -8.85 41.31
C VAL A 797 15.55 -7.42 41.44
N THR A 798 16.29 -6.49 40.86
CA THR A 798 15.92 -5.07 40.81
C THR A 798 15.83 -4.64 39.35
N LEU A 799 14.67 -4.12 38.96
CA LEU A 799 14.47 -3.42 37.70
C LEU A 799 14.69 -1.93 37.94
N HIS A 800 15.67 -1.34 37.27
CA HIS A 800 16.05 0.07 37.43
C HIS A 800 15.37 0.95 36.39
N VAL A 801 15.36 0.49 35.13
CA VAL A 801 14.78 1.22 34.00
C VAL A 801 13.83 0.29 33.23
N PRO A 802 12.53 0.61 33.10
CA PRO A 802 11.60 -0.22 32.36
C PRO A 802 11.68 0.02 30.85
N GLY A 803 11.18 -0.94 30.06
CA GLY A 803 10.91 -0.76 28.63
C GLY A 803 12.13 -0.84 27.71
N ALA A 804 13.25 -1.42 28.19
CA ALA A 804 14.42 -1.68 27.37
C ALA A 804 14.08 -2.63 26.19
N THR A 805 14.65 -2.34 25.02
CA THR A 805 14.52 -3.18 23.80
C THR A 805 15.81 -3.92 23.46
N ARG A 806 16.92 -3.50 24.08
CA ARG A 806 18.26 -4.06 23.92
C ARG A 806 18.97 -4.05 25.26
N LEU A 807 19.79 -5.06 25.51
CA LEU A 807 20.66 -5.12 26.68
C LEU A 807 22.07 -5.59 26.29
N ARG A 808 23.05 -4.95 26.90
CA ARG A 808 24.38 -5.51 27.14
C ARG A 808 24.36 -6.16 28.50
N VAL A 809 24.68 -7.44 28.60
CA VAL A 809 24.62 -8.18 29.86
C VAL A 809 25.95 -8.81 30.21
N ARG A 810 26.25 -8.83 31.51
CA ARG A 810 27.35 -9.58 32.12
C ARG A 810 26.76 -10.62 33.06
N VAL A 811 27.10 -11.88 32.85
CA VAL A 811 26.69 -13.02 33.66
C VAL A 811 27.91 -13.69 34.29
N VAL A 812 27.83 -14.01 35.58
CA VAL A 812 28.91 -14.66 36.34
C VAL A 812 28.35 -15.83 37.13
N GLY A 813 29.04 -16.97 37.13
CA GLY A 813 28.68 -18.12 37.97
C GLY A 813 28.83 -17.80 39.46
N VAL A 814 27.87 -18.26 40.27
CA VAL A 814 27.84 -18.14 41.74
C VAL A 814 27.45 -19.49 42.33
N GLY A 815 28.44 -20.29 42.74
CA GLY A 815 28.21 -21.67 43.20
C GLY A 815 28.05 -22.67 42.04
N ALA A 816 27.52 -23.87 42.32
CA ALA A 816 27.41 -24.95 41.33
C ALA A 816 26.32 -24.70 40.27
N ASP A 817 25.18 -24.12 40.69
CA ASP A 817 23.97 -23.98 39.84
C ASP A 817 23.41 -22.55 39.82
N GLY A 818 24.19 -21.56 40.28
CA GLY A 818 23.75 -20.17 40.46
C GLY A 818 24.40 -19.20 39.48
N TYR A 819 23.67 -18.16 39.08
CA TYR A 819 24.14 -17.11 38.18
C TYR A 819 23.82 -15.73 38.72
N ARG A 820 24.73 -14.78 38.54
CA ARG A 820 24.51 -13.35 38.76
C ARG A 820 24.47 -12.64 37.43
N LEU A 821 23.48 -11.77 37.21
CA LEU A 821 23.35 -10.98 35.99
C LEU A 821 23.31 -9.48 36.29
N THR A 822 23.97 -8.72 35.42
CA THR A 822 23.87 -7.26 35.37
C THR A 822 23.67 -6.84 33.92
N GLY A 823 22.66 -6.00 33.65
CA GLY A 823 22.29 -5.57 32.30
C GLY A 823 22.21 -4.06 32.17
N TRP A 824 22.73 -3.54 31.05
CA TRP A 824 22.75 -2.13 30.69
C TRP A 824 22.10 -1.90 29.33
N ASP A 825 21.57 -0.71 29.08
CA ASP A 825 21.08 -0.32 27.75
C ASP A 825 22.21 0.21 26.84
N ASP A 826 21.84 0.67 25.64
CA ASP A 826 22.79 1.22 24.65
C ASP A 826 23.44 2.54 25.13
N SER A 827 22.83 3.24 26.08
CA SER A 827 23.37 4.47 26.68
C SER A 827 24.33 4.20 27.85
N GLY A 828 24.35 2.95 28.34
CA GLY A 828 25.11 2.53 29.50
C GLY A 828 24.40 2.74 30.83
N GLU A 829 23.10 3.02 30.80
CA GLU A 829 22.27 3.07 31.99
C GLU A 829 22.01 1.65 32.51
N LEU A 830 22.07 1.47 33.83
CA LEU A 830 21.80 0.18 34.46
C LEU A 830 20.31 -0.13 34.34
N VAL A 831 19.95 -1.25 33.71
CA VAL A 831 18.56 -1.66 33.46
C VAL A 831 18.09 -2.68 34.49
N VAL A 832 18.87 -3.73 34.74
CA VAL A 832 18.48 -4.84 35.61
C VAL A 832 19.67 -5.43 36.36
N THR A 833 19.45 -5.81 37.62
CA THR A 833 20.41 -6.57 38.44
C THR A 833 19.74 -7.79 39.03
N VAL A 834 20.39 -8.95 38.92
CA VAL A 834 19.98 -10.23 39.52
C VAL A 834 21.13 -10.72 40.38
N GLU A 835 20.97 -10.76 41.70
CA GLU A 835 22.06 -11.20 42.57
C GLU A 835 22.32 -12.71 42.47
N THR A 836 21.24 -13.50 42.45
CA THR A 836 21.28 -14.96 42.28
C THR A 836 20.09 -15.44 41.45
N LEU A 837 20.37 -16.23 40.43
CA LEU A 837 19.41 -17.02 39.65
C LEU A 837 19.84 -18.48 39.70
N ILE A 838 18.93 -19.37 40.07
CA ILE A 838 19.18 -20.82 40.08
C ILE A 838 18.39 -21.46 38.95
N ALA A 839 19.08 -22.21 38.10
CA ALA A 839 18.44 -23.10 37.14
C ALA A 839 18.29 -24.50 37.77
N ARG A 840 17.12 -25.13 37.62
CA ARG A 840 16.90 -26.52 38.07
C ARG A 840 16.52 -27.41 36.91
N PRO A 841 17.02 -28.66 36.86
CA PRO A 841 16.59 -29.58 35.84
C PRO A 841 15.19 -30.11 36.12
N VAL A 842 14.31 -30.05 35.13
CA VAL A 842 12.95 -30.58 35.21
C VAL A 842 12.90 -32.00 34.66
N ASP A 843 12.16 -32.88 35.36
CA ASP A 843 11.89 -34.24 34.92
C ASP A 843 10.80 -34.26 33.84
N THR A 844 11.10 -34.93 32.74
CA THR A 844 10.18 -35.19 31.61
C THR A 844 8.82 -35.78 32.03
N ALA A 845 8.78 -36.59 33.10
CA ALA A 845 7.55 -37.18 33.62
C ALA A 845 6.62 -36.13 34.28
N ALA A 846 7.18 -35.09 34.91
CA ALA A 846 6.40 -34.02 35.53
C ALA A 846 5.73 -33.10 34.50
N LEU A 847 6.38 -32.87 33.35
CA LEU A 847 5.81 -32.14 32.21
C LEU A 847 4.67 -32.92 31.51
N ALA A 848 4.78 -34.25 31.45
CA ALA A 848 3.71 -35.11 30.92
C ALA A 848 2.46 -35.12 31.83
N ILE A 849 2.64 -34.98 33.14
CA ILE A 849 1.54 -34.82 34.11
C ILE A 849 0.92 -33.43 34.01
N ALA A 850 1.73 -32.37 33.82
CA ALA A 850 1.24 -30.99 33.63
C ALA A 850 0.47 -30.78 32.31
N ARG A 851 0.62 -31.66 31.31
CA ARG A 851 -0.27 -31.74 30.14
C ARG A 851 -1.70 -32.19 30.51
N GLY A 852 -1.91 -32.75 31.70
CA GLY A 852 -3.18 -33.32 32.14
C GLY A 852 -4.06 -32.33 32.89
N ASN A 853 -5.05 -31.78 32.18
CA ASN A 853 -6.40 -31.63 32.73
C ASN A 853 -7.36 -32.40 31.82
N HIS A 854 -8.11 -33.32 32.44
CA HIS A 854 -9.17 -34.19 31.94
C HIS A 854 -10.15 -33.43 31.02
N GLU A 855 -10.73 -33.97 29.95
CA GLU A 855 -11.24 -35.31 29.59
C GLU A 855 -11.06 -35.47 28.07
N ASP A 856 -10.71 -36.65 27.50
CA ASP A 856 -11.10 -37.05 26.12
C ASP A 856 -10.40 -38.32 25.56
N LEU A 857 -9.41 -38.93 26.24
CA LEU A 857 -8.78 -40.14 25.69
C LEU A 857 -8.66 -41.26 26.73
N TYR A 858 -9.73 -42.02 26.91
CA TYR A 858 -9.61 -43.38 27.42
C TYR A 858 -8.92 -44.26 26.36
N ARG A 859 -7.92 -45.03 26.76
CA ARG A 859 -7.31 -46.06 25.92
C ARG A 859 -7.84 -47.43 26.36
N LEU A 860 -8.44 -48.18 25.44
CA LEU A 860 -8.89 -49.54 25.68
C LEU A 860 -7.67 -50.47 25.88
N GLY A 861 -7.50 -51.00 27.08
CA GLY A 861 -6.49 -52.01 27.42
C GLY A 861 -7.14 -53.40 27.43
N TRP A 862 -6.57 -54.35 26.69
CA TRP A 862 -6.99 -55.75 26.73
C TRP A 862 -6.05 -56.52 27.65
N GLU A 863 -6.58 -57.09 28.73
CA GLU A 863 -5.85 -57.94 29.66
C GLU A 863 -6.39 -59.37 29.56
N GLN A 864 -5.49 -60.34 29.38
CA GLN A 864 -5.85 -61.75 29.35
C GLN A 864 -6.04 -62.23 30.79
N LEU A 865 -7.26 -62.62 31.15
CA LEU A 865 -7.55 -63.18 32.45
C LEU A 865 -7.18 -64.68 32.48
N ASP A 866 -6.34 -65.08 33.44
CA ASP A 866 -6.00 -66.48 33.69
C ASP A 866 -7.19 -67.19 34.36
N PRO A 867 -7.77 -68.25 33.75
CA PRO A 867 -8.90 -68.98 34.32
C PRO A 867 -8.63 -69.56 35.72
N GLN A 868 -7.37 -69.82 36.07
CA GLN A 868 -7.02 -70.32 37.41
C GLN A 868 -7.05 -69.23 38.50
N GLN A 869 -7.02 -67.94 38.13
CA GLN A 869 -7.19 -66.82 39.08
C GLN A 869 -8.67 -66.43 39.30
N ILE A 870 -9.57 -66.88 38.43
CA ILE A 870 -11.03 -66.64 38.53
C ILE A 870 -11.70 -67.65 39.48
N GLY A 871 -11.05 -68.79 39.75
CA GLY A 871 -11.49 -69.82 40.70
C GLY A 871 -11.41 -69.36 42.16
N GLY A 872 -12.23 -68.38 42.56
CA GLY A 872 -12.31 -67.93 43.95
C GLY A 872 -13.29 -66.78 44.22
N GLN A 873 -13.68 -65.99 43.22
CA GLN A 873 -14.71 -64.95 43.40
C GLN A 873 -16.08 -65.49 42.99
N GLN A 874 -16.83 -65.98 43.98
CA GLN A 874 -18.27 -66.22 43.83
C GLN A 874 -18.96 -64.90 43.47
N ILE A 875 -19.41 -64.74 42.23
CA ILE A 875 -20.39 -63.70 41.88
C ILE A 875 -21.73 -64.18 42.44
N ARG A 876 -22.07 -63.75 43.66
CA ARG A 876 -23.36 -64.08 44.29
C ARG A 876 -24.42 -63.03 43.91
N ALA A 877 -25.52 -63.47 43.32
CA ALA A 877 -26.76 -62.70 43.30
C ALA A 877 -27.39 -62.65 44.71
N GLY A 878 -27.64 -61.45 45.24
CA GLY A 878 -28.46 -61.28 46.44
C GLY A 878 -28.33 -59.93 47.15
N SER A 879 -29.28 -59.03 46.85
CA SER A 879 -29.79 -57.87 47.61
C SER A 879 -28.82 -57.00 48.46
N GLU A 880 -28.67 -55.75 48.01
CA GLU A 880 -28.13 -54.55 48.70
C GLU A 880 -26.62 -54.26 48.56
N GLY A 881 -26.31 -53.33 47.64
CA GLY A 881 -25.08 -52.52 47.61
C GLY A 881 -23.86 -53.12 46.91
N ASN A 882 -23.51 -52.59 45.72
CA ASN A 882 -22.36 -52.97 44.86
C ASN A 882 -22.43 -54.36 44.20
N ALA A 883 -23.36 -54.55 43.26
CA ALA A 883 -23.37 -55.70 42.36
C ALA A 883 -22.96 -55.26 40.94
N LEU A 884 -22.00 -55.98 40.33
CA LEU A 884 -21.64 -55.82 38.91
C LEU A 884 -22.82 -56.22 38.05
N ARG A 885 -23.32 -55.30 37.23
CA ARG A 885 -24.40 -55.53 36.28
C ARG A 885 -23.81 -56.13 35.01
N VAL A 886 -24.19 -57.36 34.69
CA VAL A 886 -23.67 -58.09 33.52
C VAL A 886 -24.74 -58.15 32.44
N ALA A 887 -24.42 -57.67 31.25
CA ALA A 887 -25.24 -57.83 30.04
C ALA A 887 -24.63 -58.92 29.15
N VAL A 888 -25.46 -59.82 28.63
CA VAL A 888 -25.03 -60.88 27.69
C VAL A 888 -25.65 -60.62 26.33
N ILE A 889 -24.84 -60.65 25.27
CA ILE A 889 -25.32 -60.52 23.89
C ILE A 889 -25.54 -61.93 23.31
N GLU A 890 -26.73 -62.30 22.85
CA GLU A 890 -27.03 -63.59 22.22
C GLU A 890 -27.16 -63.45 20.70
N GLN A 891 -26.16 -63.85 19.91
CA GLN A 891 -26.31 -63.90 18.45
C GLN A 891 -27.21 -65.06 18.01
N THR A 892 -28.36 -64.76 17.41
CA THR A 892 -29.33 -65.76 16.92
C THR A 892 -29.07 -66.26 15.49
N ASP A 893 -28.12 -65.69 14.75
CA ASP A 893 -27.93 -66.03 13.34
C ASP A 893 -26.61 -66.75 13.06
N HIS A 894 -26.74 -67.98 12.55
CA HIS A 894 -25.72 -68.90 12.02
C HIS A 894 -25.16 -69.96 12.98
N ILE A 895 -25.96 -70.98 13.30
CA ILE A 895 -25.79 -72.40 12.90
C ILE A 895 -26.82 -73.25 13.65
N ALA A 896 -27.61 -74.02 12.90
CA ALA A 896 -28.47 -75.07 13.43
C ALA A 896 -27.64 -76.20 14.06
N SER A 897 -27.37 -76.12 15.35
CA SER A 897 -27.16 -77.29 16.21
C SER A 897 -27.53 -76.93 17.65
N SER A 898 -28.24 -77.85 18.30
CA SER A 898 -28.94 -77.71 19.57
C SER A 898 -28.02 -77.49 20.78
N THR A 899 -27.56 -76.26 21.00
CA THR A 899 -26.98 -75.82 22.28
C THR A 899 -27.15 -74.31 22.41
N ASN A 900 -28.13 -73.87 23.20
CA ASN A 900 -28.21 -72.47 23.61
C ASN A 900 -26.92 -72.14 24.39
N PHE A 901 -26.36 -70.94 24.17
CA PHE A 901 -25.16 -70.48 24.89
C PHE A 901 -25.40 -70.46 26.42
N THR A 902 -26.64 -70.23 26.84
CA THR A 902 -27.12 -70.38 28.22
C THR A 902 -26.98 -71.81 28.79
N THR A 903 -26.91 -72.86 27.95
CA THR A 903 -26.72 -74.27 28.39
C THR A 903 -25.26 -74.73 28.47
N ASN A 904 -24.27 -73.96 28.02
CA ASN A 904 -22.84 -74.30 28.22
C ASN A 904 -22.20 -73.48 29.35
N LEU A 905 -22.84 -72.41 29.81
CA LEU A 905 -22.54 -71.76 31.10
C LEU A 905 -23.11 -72.54 32.32
N THR A 906 -23.86 -73.63 32.11
CA THR A 906 -24.42 -74.47 33.20
C THR A 906 -23.44 -75.49 33.79
N GLY A 907 -22.13 -75.33 33.57
CA GLY A 907 -21.10 -75.91 34.43
C GLY A 907 -20.60 -74.85 35.41
N ASP A 908 -21.24 -74.75 36.58
CA ASP A 908 -20.84 -74.01 37.79
C ASP A 908 -20.92 -72.46 37.83
N LEU A 909 -21.25 -71.72 36.75
CA LEU A 909 -21.30 -70.22 36.80
C LEU A 909 -22.68 -69.56 36.58
N ALA A 910 -23.63 -70.16 35.87
CA ALA A 910 -24.87 -69.45 35.49
C ALA A 910 -26.05 -69.50 36.49
N SER A 911 -26.02 -70.31 37.56
CA SER A 911 -27.16 -70.34 38.48
C SER A 911 -27.24 -69.14 39.44
N ASP A 912 -26.17 -68.33 39.53
CA ASP A 912 -26.07 -67.20 40.48
C ASP A 912 -25.84 -65.82 39.81
N LEU A 913 -25.85 -65.72 38.48
CA LEU A 913 -25.69 -64.46 37.73
C LEU A 913 -27.06 -64.01 37.18
N ALA A 914 -27.64 -62.97 37.79
CA ALA A 914 -28.76 -62.24 37.19
C ALA A 914 -28.22 -61.37 36.04
N ALA A 915 -28.12 -61.95 34.85
CA ALA A 915 -27.64 -61.26 33.66
C ALA A 915 -28.81 -60.93 32.71
N ASP A 916 -28.86 -59.69 32.24
CA ASP A 916 -29.82 -59.25 31.23
C ASP A 916 -29.31 -59.66 29.85
N CYS A 917 -30.12 -60.37 29.07
CA CYS A 917 -29.75 -60.87 27.74
C CYS A 917 -30.33 -59.98 26.65
N TYR A 918 -29.52 -59.62 25.66
CA TYR A 918 -29.86 -58.77 24.52
C TYR A 918 -29.50 -59.50 23.23
N ALA A 919 -30.29 -59.36 22.17
CA ALA A 919 -30.05 -60.05 20.90
C ALA A 919 -28.79 -59.50 20.17
N ASP A 920 -28.52 -58.21 20.31
CA ASP A 920 -27.31 -57.57 19.79
C ASP A 920 -26.89 -56.37 20.64
N VAL A 921 -25.73 -55.79 20.33
CA VAL A 921 -25.19 -54.61 21.02
C VAL A 921 -26.11 -53.39 20.82
N GLY A 922 -26.81 -53.30 19.69
CA GLY A 922 -27.77 -52.23 19.41
C GLY A 922 -28.95 -52.24 20.38
N GLU A 923 -29.50 -53.40 20.67
CA GLU A 923 -30.59 -53.55 21.64
C GLU A 923 -30.16 -53.16 23.06
N LEU A 924 -28.92 -53.48 23.46
CA LEU A 924 -28.35 -53.02 24.72
C LEU A 924 -28.20 -51.48 24.75
N VAL A 925 -27.71 -50.89 23.66
CA VAL A 925 -27.56 -49.44 23.54
C VAL A 925 -28.92 -48.73 23.62
N ASP A 926 -29.93 -49.23 22.92
CA ASP A 926 -31.29 -48.68 22.95
C ASP A 926 -31.91 -48.80 24.35
N ALA A 927 -31.64 -49.90 25.06
CA ALA A 927 -32.10 -50.12 26.42
C ALA A 927 -31.48 -49.11 27.41
N VAL A 928 -30.16 -48.87 27.29
CA VAL A 928 -29.45 -47.84 28.09
C VAL A 928 -29.95 -46.44 27.76
N ALA A 929 -30.13 -46.12 26.46
CA ALA A 929 -30.68 -44.85 26.02
C ALA A 929 -32.13 -44.63 26.50
N GLY A 930 -32.89 -45.72 26.66
CA GLY A 930 -34.22 -45.75 27.26
C GLY A 930 -34.27 -45.58 28.78
N GLY A 931 -33.12 -45.43 29.44
CA GLY A 931 -33.01 -45.13 30.88
C GLY A 931 -32.52 -46.30 31.75
N LEU A 932 -32.04 -47.40 31.17
CA LEU A 932 -31.35 -48.43 31.94
C LEU A 932 -29.92 -47.98 32.30
N PRO A 933 -29.48 -48.18 33.56
CA PRO A 933 -28.08 -47.99 33.92
C PRO A 933 -27.14 -48.85 33.08
N VAL A 934 -26.00 -48.28 32.66
CA VAL A 934 -24.96 -48.96 31.89
C VAL A 934 -24.48 -50.21 32.64
N PRO A 935 -24.39 -51.39 32.01
CA PRO A 935 -23.85 -52.58 32.65
C PRO A 935 -22.34 -52.41 32.92
N ASP A 936 -21.88 -52.95 34.05
CA ASP A 936 -20.46 -52.95 34.42
C ASP A 936 -19.63 -53.95 33.60
N VAL A 937 -20.28 -55.00 33.08
CA VAL A 937 -19.64 -56.02 32.22
C VAL A 937 -20.57 -56.39 31.07
N VAL A 938 -20.04 -56.43 29.85
CA VAL A 938 -20.76 -56.95 28.67
C VAL A 938 -20.04 -58.22 28.20
N VAL A 939 -20.78 -59.33 28.12
CA VAL A 939 -20.29 -60.63 27.67
C VAL A 939 -20.85 -60.91 26.28
N VAL A 940 -19.97 -61.19 25.32
CA VAL A 940 -20.34 -61.47 23.93
C VAL A 940 -19.81 -62.85 23.53
N PRO A 941 -20.63 -63.72 22.92
CA PRO A 941 -20.21 -65.03 22.45
C PRO A 941 -19.24 -64.88 21.28
N PHE A 942 -18.21 -65.71 21.28
CA PHE A 942 -17.23 -65.80 20.20
C PHE A 942 -17.37 -67.14 19.48
N THR A 943 -17.86 -67.14 18.24
CA THR A 943 -17.97 -68.31 17.37
C THR A 943 -17.00 -68.22 16.19
N GLY A 944 -15.69 -68.22 16.49
CA GLY A 944 -14.67 -68.43 15.46
C GLY A 944 -14.58 -69.91 15.11
N ALA A 945 -14.92 -70.30 13.88
CA ALA A 945 -14.67 -71.65 13.37
C ALA A 945 -13.15 -71.89 13.29
N PHE A 946 -12.60 -72.60 14.27
CA PHE A 946 -11.27 -73.19 14.15
C PHE A 946 -11.40 -74.40 13.23
N ALA A 947 -10.85 -74.34 12.01
CA ALA A 947 -10.61 -75.55 11.26
C ALA A 947 -9.51 -76.34 12.02
N ASP A 948 -9.82 -77.56 12.44
CA ASP A 948 -8.89 -78.47 13.10
C ASP A 948 -7.58 -78.57 12.29
N GLY A 949 -6.51 -77.88 12.73
CA GLY A 949 -5.22 -77.93 12.03
C GLY A 949 -4.13 -76.94 12.46
N ASP A 950 -4.47 -75.73 12.92
CA ASP A 950 -3.44 -74.72 13.26
C ASP A 950 -3.14 -74.67 14.77
N ALA A 951 -2.18 -75.49 15.19
CA ALA A 951 -1.66 -75.52 16.56
C ALA A 951 -0.56 -74.46 16.84
N ASP A 952 -0.40 -73.44 15.99
CA ASP A 952 0.74 -72.50 16.06
C ASP A 952 0.33 -71.01 15.94
N LEU A 953 -0.72 -70.60 16.64
CA LEU A 953 -0.96 -69.18 16.92
C LEU A 953 -0.46 -68.84 18.32
N ALA A 954 0.82 -68.46 18.41
CA ALA A 954 1.36 -67.76 19.56
C ALA A 954 0.54 -66.48 19.85
N ASP A 955 0.49 -66.08 21.13
CA ASP A 955 -0.38 -65.09 21.81
C ASP A 955 -0.81 -63.81 21.06
N GLY A 956 -0.19 -63.42 19.95
CA GLY A 956 -0.66 -62.32 19.10
C GLY A 956 -1.81 -62.67 18.16
N GLY A 957 -1.90 -63.93 17.71
CA GLY A 957 -2.86 -64.36 16.69
C GLY A 957 -4.30 -64.41 17.19
N LEU A 958 -4.51 -65.05 18.34
CA LEU A 958 -5.83 -65.18 18.95
C LEU A 958 -6.40 -63.81 19.36
N VAL A 959 -5.56 -62.97 19.96
CA VAL A 959 -5.92 -61.59 20.35
C VAL A 959 -6.30 -60.76 19.13
N SER A 960 -5.61 -60.92 17.99
CA SER A 960 -5.94 -60.18 16.76
C SER A 960 -7.30 -60.57 16.17
N VAL A 961 -7.66 -61.86 16.20
CA VAL A 961 -8.95 -62.36 15.68
C VAL A 961 -10.10 -61.98 16.60
N VAL A 962 -9.90 -62.09 17.93
CA VAL A 962 -10.87 -61.59 18.93
C VAL A 962 -11.05 -60.08 18.77
N LYS A 963 -9.96 -59.33 18.59
CA LYS A 963 -9.99 -57.87 18.40
C LYS A 963 -10.75 -57.48 17.12
N ALA A 964 -10.51 -58.15 16.00
CA ALA A 964 -11.20 -57.87 14.73
C ALA A 964 -12.70 -58.17 14.80
N ASN A 965 -13.09 -59.30 15.39
CA ASN A 965 -14.50 -59.65 15.56
C ASN A 965 -15.20 -58.74 16.57
N THR A 966 -14.55 -58.36 17.67
CA THR A 966 -15.12 -57.43 18.65
C THR A 966 -15.27 -56.01 18.08
N TYR A 967 -14.33 -55.53 17.25
CA TYR A 967 -14.51 -54.27 16.53
C TYR A 967 -15.68 -54.32 15.54
N GLY A 968 -15.82 -55.42 14.80
CA GLY A 968 -16.98 -55.64 13.93
C GLY A 968 -18.30 -55.63 14.70
N LEU A 969 -18.35 -56.22 15.90
CA LEU A 969 -19.52 -56.25 16.78
C LEU A 969 -19.85 -54.89 17.42
N LEU A 970 -18.83 -54.06 17.68
CA LEU A 970 -18.97 -52.73 18.28
C LEU A 970 -19.13 -51.60 17.23
N GLY A 971 -19.02 -51.92 15.93
CA GLY A 971 -19.07 -50.94 14.84
C GLY A 971 -17.89 -49.96 14.82
N LEU A 972 -16.72 -50.40 15.31
CA LEU A 972 -15.50 -49.59 15.49
C LEU A 972 -14.44 -49.83 14.41
#